data_AF-A0A3D9L566-F1
#
_entry.id   AF-A0A3D9L566-F1
#
_cell.length_a   1.000
_cell.length_b   1.000
_cell.length_c   1.000
_cell.angle_alpha   90.00
_cell.angle_beta   90.00
_cell.angle_gamma   90.00
#
_symmetry.space_group_name_H-M   'P 1'
#
loop_
_entity.id
_entity.type
_entity.pdbx_description
1 polymer ?
#
loop_
_entity_poly.entity_id
_entity_poly.type
_entity_poly.pdbx_seq_one_letter_code
_entity_poly.pdbx_strand_id
1 'polypeptide(L)'
;MRVRRGLVLVLFFMNLVASSQEERKNVIFILADDLGWRDLSSYGSDFYQTPNIDALAASGVKFTDAYSANPLCSPTRASILTGQTSGRLRFTSASGHIEQEILDPVATSTASPEKKNGTVQSRSRLPLEYITFAEVLKGSGYRTAFMGKWHLGKAPYIPENQGFDVVVGGREHSGPPGPNNYFGPWNLSTLPMVPQGTHIAEALTDEAIDFIDETTDPFLLCLWYYDVHAPFQAKDDVKQKYEAKLNKNHIQRSPTMAAMIEVMDENIGRLLDHLEDRNLDENTIVIFTSDNGGHMYNLVDNTNPTNNAPLRSGKGNNYEGGVRVPMIVRAPGISKPGTVSEVVTQSVDHYPTMLDLLDIDFPNQVTDGESYVNALKGQYYERSPIFSVYTHDVPAVANRYNTSVRKGDWKLLKFYHDGPNREHRYELYNLADDIGETTNLSEQMVEKTQELAALIETYEEDIDMLKPQPNDNFVGNSEAAWFSTWDTELSLTDDNTLKLVSEGNTPYVETNHVPNYKGGSLKMAFDMRSSSNGNGRFLWKTSASNTFDSFVSFTGKHDGNWQSVTVDFTLGNTETLRGLRIQSSSGEGEIELRNIRLLSQSEEELRTWELDSKGVIAGLSENNAPAICTPQLEWDFERDASCWNLEKHLSGEVEDGALVASVLGIDPILTLRGGLNVPSLYYSEMRIRMKNASSASNGAIYFRTSENPSFVGNFVLFTLTANDDQFQDFIVDMSEHANWGGTVEGIRIDPQQPGASHGSVEISYIGFVRNDVAEPEDPVLTNAEVSGSNSFSIFPNPTSSGKVDIQLGSAKYKNSMLVFMSLDGKTLLIEKNNSQSVNNIRTDVSSFDPGVYLVQLVCDGKIVSSLRLIKR
;
A
#
# COMPACT_ATOMS: atom_id res chain seq x y z
N MET A 1 48.37 55.68 85.44
CA MET A 1 48.67 55.16 84.08
C MET A 1 47.65 55.68 83.09
N ARG A 2 48.02 55.81 81.81
CA ARG A 2 47.26 56.39 80.68
C ARG A 2 47.13 55.35 79.55
N VAL A 3 46.17 55.33 78.62
CA VAL A 3 44.85 55.99 78.44
C VAL A 3 44.16 55.27 77.24
N ARG A 4 42.81 55.18 77.19
CA ARG A 4 41.97 54.70 76.04
C ARG A 4 42.04 53.19 75.72
N ARG A 5 40.90 52.48 75.64
CA ARG A 5 39.83 52.47 74.61
C ARG A 5 40.31 51.88 73.27
N GLY A 6 39.94 50.62 73.03
CA GLY A 6 39.88 49.99 71.70
C GLY A 6 38.51 49.32 71.55
N LEU A 7 37.73 49.75 70.57
CA LEU A 7 36.38 49.26 70.29
C LEU A 7 36.51 47.99 69.42
N VAL A 8 36.14 46.82 69.95
CA VAL A 8 36.09 45.59 69.13
C VAL A 8 34.78 45.59 68.35
N LEU A 9 34.84 46.06 67.10
CA LEU A 9 33.73 45.98 66.16
C LEU A 9 33.68 44.56 65.59
N VAL A 10 32.72 43.75 66.03
CA VAL A 10 32.45 42.43 65.44
C VAL A 10 31.72 42.67 64.11
N LEU A 11 32.48 42.80 63.03
CA LEU A 11 31.93 42.76 61.68
C LEU A 11 31.65 41.31 61.31
N PHE A 12 30.40 40.91 61.47
CA PHE A 12 29.84 39.71 60.88
C PHE A 12 29.90 39.85 59.35
N PHE A 13 30.96 39.34 58.73
CA PHE A 13 30.94 39.01 57.30
C PHE A 13 30.02 37.80 57.11
N MET A 14 28.71 38.06 57.06
CA MET A 14 27.81 37.17 56.36
C MET A 14 28.22 37.20 54.90
N ASN A 15 29.00 36.19 54.50
CA ASN A 15 29.10 35.82 53.11
C ASN A 15 27.71 35.36 52.68
N LEU A 16 26.93 36.30 52.14
CA LEU A 16 25.87 35.99 51.19
C LEU A 16 26.55 35.39 49.96
N VAL A 17 26.90 34.10 50.08
CA VAL A 17 26.86 33.21 48.93
C VAL A 17 25.39 33.13 48.57
N ALA A 18 24.94 34.10 47.78
CA ALA A 18 23.79 33.87 46.93
C ALA A 18 24.17 32.68 46.07
N SER A 19 23.67 31.51 46.43
CA SER A 19 23.62 30.40 45.50
C SER A 19 22.80 30.92 44.33
N SER A 20 23.46 31.22 43.22
CA SER A 20 22.79 31.35 41.94
C SER A 20 22.23 29.96 41.65
N GLN A 21 21.00 29.72 42.12
CA GLN A 21 20.18 28.64 41.63
C GLN A 21 20.06 28.93 40.14
N GLU A 22 20.76 28.13 39.34
CA GLU A 22 20.87 28.36 37.90
C GLU A 22 19.46 28.37 37.34
N GLU A 23 19.08 29.50 36.75
CA GLU A 23 17.69 29.75 36.39
C GLU A 23 17.31 28.76 35.30
N ARG A 24 16.26 27.97 35.56
CA ARG A 24 15.86 26.91 34.65
C ARG A 24 15.43 27.53 33.32
N LYS A 25 16.00 27.04 32.23
CA LYS A 25 15.74 27.56 30.89
C LYS A 25 14.34 27.18 30.42
N ASN A 26 13.65 28.12 29.80
CA ASN A 26 12.41 27.84 29.07
C ASN A 26 12.73 27.08 27.78
N VAL A 27 11.75 26.38 27.22
CA VAL A 27 11.85 25.72 25.92
C VAL A 27 10.68 26.14 25.02
N ILE A 28 11.01 26.63 23.83
CA ILE A 28 10.06 26.77 22.72
C ILE A 28 10.47 25.79 21.62
N PHE A 29 9.56 24.87 21.31
CA PHE A 29 9.67 23.95 20.17
C PHE A 29 8.74 24.43 19.08
N ILE A 30 9.32 25.03 18.03
CA ILE A 30 8.64 25.45 16.82
C ILE A 30 8.73 24.33 15.77
N LEU A 31 7.60 23.86 15.27
CA LEU A 31 7.52 22.81 14.25
C LEU A 31 6.68 23.30 13.07
N ALA A 32 7.29 23.37 11.89
CA ALA A 32 6.58 23.57 10.63
C ALA A 32 6.06 22.23 10.08
N ASP A 33 5.01 22.31 9.26
CA ASP A 33 4.33 21.17 8.62
C ASP A 33 4.67 21.18 7.12
N ASP A 34 5.23 20.09 6.59
CA ASP A 34 5.62 19.97 5.17
C ASP A 34 6.65 20.98 4.64
N LEU A 35 7.43 21.63 5.50
CA LEU A 35 8.46 22.59 5.11
C LEU A 35 9.73 21.87 4.58
N GLY A 36 10.07 22.09 3.32
CA GLY A 36 11.24 21.49 2.68
C GLY A 36 12.56 22.01 3.22
N TRP A 37 13.61 21.19 3.13
CA TRP A 37 14.97 21.51 3.60
C TRP A 37 15.53 22.83 3.04
N ARG A 38 15.07 23.27 1.87
CA ARG A 38 15.49 24.50 1.15
C ARG A 38 14.37 25.54 1.08
N ASP A 39 13.32 25.43 1.90
CA ASP A 39 12.20 26.38 1.86
C ASP A 39 12.47 27.68 2.65
N LEU A 40 13.66 27.81 3.24
CA LEU A 40 14.14 29.00 3.95
C LEU A 40 15.28 29.69 3.19
N SER A 41 15.38 31.01 3.32
CA SER A 41 16.45 31.82 2.71
C SER A 41 17.84 31.39 3.21
N SER A 42 18.02 31.21 4.51
CA SER A 42 19.26 30.68 5.14
C SER A 42 19.60 29.23 4.76
N TYR A 43 18.69 28.49 4.12
CA TYR A 43 18.92 27.17 3.55
C TYR A 43 19.07 27.17 2.02
N GLY A 44 19.08 28.35 1.40
CA GLY A 44 19.34 28.53 -0.03
C GLY A 44 18.10 28.72 -0.89
N SER A 45 16.93 29.06 -0.32
CA SER A 45 15.88 29.65 -1.14
C SER A 45 16.28 31.05 -1.60
N ASP A 46 16.21 31.28 -2.90
CA ASP A 46 16.39 32.56 -3.58
C ASP A 46 15.06 33.17 -4.05
N PHE A 47 13.92 32.51 -3.73
CA PHE A 47 12.58 33.01 -3.98
C PHE A 47 11.78 33.29 -2.71
N TYR A 48 11.76 32.37 -1.74
CA TYR A 48 11.11 32.57 -0.44
C TYR A 48 11.95 33.49 0.45
N GLN A 49 11.31 34.31 1.28
CA GLN A 49 11.99 35.28 2.15
C GLN A 49 11.65 35.02 3.63
N THR A 50 12.67 34.67 4.42
CA THR A 50 12.50 34.28 5.84
C THR A 50 13.47 35.03 6.75
N PRO A 51 13.39 36.39 6.83
CA PRO A 51 14.35 37.19 7.59
C PRO A 51 14.39 36.89 9.09
N ASN A 52 13.28 36.48 9.70
CA ASN A 52 13.24 36.24 11.15
C ASN A 52 13.82 34.86 11.51
N ILE A 53 13.50 33.82 10.74
CA ILE A 53 14.12 32.50 10.87
C ILE A 53 15.61 32.55 10.50
N ASP A 54 16.00 33.41 9.55
CA ASP A 54 17.41 33.68 9.24
C ASP A 54 18.14 34.37 10.41
N ALA A 55 17.48 35.27 11.14
CA ALA A 55 18.01 35.87 12.37
C ALA A 55 18.13 34.84 13.52
N LEU A 56 17.19 33.90 13.62
CA LEU A 56 17.30 32.74 14.53
C LEU A 56 18.48 31.84 14.14
N ALA A 57 18.72 31.61 12.84
CA ALA A 57 19.90 30.88 12.37
C ALA A 57 21.22 31.61 12.66
N ALA A 58 21.23 32.94 12.57
CA ALA A 58 22.39 33.77 12.89
C ALA A 58 22.69 33.85 14.40
N SER A 59 21.70 33.60 15.26
CA SER A 59 21.85 33.61 16.74
C SER A 59 21.95 32.21 17.37
N GLY A 60 21.61 31.15 16.62
CA GLY A 60 21.73 29.74 17.03
C GLY A 60 22.75 28.93 16.25
N VAL A 61 22.54 27.62 16.18
CA VAL A 61 23.26 26.66 15.32
C VAL A 61 22.32 26.15 14.24
N LYS A 62 22.76 26.21 12.98
CA LYS A 62 22.04 25.69 11.81
C LYS A 62 22.53 24.29 11.46
N PHE A 63 21.66 23.30 11.35
CA PHE A 63 22.02 21.93 11.00
C PHE A 63 21.73 21.65 9.52
N THR A 64 22.71 21.16 8.76
CA THR A 64 22.52 20.83 7.33
C THR A 64 22.05 19.39 7.10
N ASP A 65 22.27 18.52 8.07
CA ASP A 65 22.06 17.07 7.97
C ASP A 65 21.03 16.58 9.01
N ALA A 66 19.96 17.36 9.16
CA ALA A 66 18.82 17.04 10.02
C ALA A 66 17.72 16.27 9.27
N TYR A 67 17.17 15.25 9.93
CA TYR A 67 16.23 14.30 9.33
C TYR A 67 14.92 14.15 10.13
N SER A 68 13.83 13.90 9.41
CA SER A 68 12.61 13.37 10.00
C SER A 68 12.75 11.88 10.34
N ALA A 69 11.95 11.40 11.30
CA ALA A 69 11.87 9.98 11.63
C ALA A 69 11.06 9.16 10.60
N ASN A 70 10.32 9.85 9.74
CA ASN A 70 9.44 9.32 8.71
C ASN A 70 9.14 10.43 7.68
N PRO A 71 8.82 10.13 6.42
CA PRO A 71 8.46 11.15 5.44
C PRO A 71 7.00 11.64 5.53
N LEU A 72 6.32 11.46 6.68
CA LEU A 72 4.94 11.91 6.95
C LEU A 72 4.73 12.44 8.37
N CYS A 73 3.68 13.27 8.53
CA CYS A 73 3.39 14.07 9.72
C CYS A 73 3.22 13.27 11.02
N SER A 74 2.14 12.48 11.17
CA SER A 74 1.82 11.78 12.43
C SER A 74 2.97 10.87 12.93
N PRO A 75 3.61 10.05 12.07
CA PRO A 75 4.77 9.24 12.45
C PRO A 75 5.92 10.05 13.07
N THR A 76 6.33 11.16 12.42
CA THR A 76 7.41 12.00 12.95
C THR A 76 6.99 12.75 14.21
N ARG A 77 5.77 13.30 14.25
CA ARG A 77 5.21 13.98 15.43
C ARG A 77 5.19 13.08 16.68
N ALA A 78 4.82 11.80 16.52
CA ALA A 78 4.90 10.81 17.59
C ALA A 78 6.36 10.50 17.98
N SER A 79 7.27 10.46 17.00
CA SER A 79 8.70 10.23 17.24
C SER A 79 9.38 11.39 17.99
N ILE A 80 9.01 12.64 17.69
CA ILE A 80 9.48 13.84 18.40
C ILE A 80 9.06 13.78 19.88
N LEU A 81 7.79 13.42 20.15
CA LEU A 81 7.25 13.38 21.51
C LEU A 81 7.84 12.27 22.38
N THR A 82 8.25 11.15 21.80
CA THR A 82 8.63 9.92 22.52
C THR A 82 10.12 9.58 22.45
N GLY A 83 10.87 10.18 21.52
CA GLY A 83 12.25 9.80 21.23
C GLY A 83 12.37 8.42 20.58
N GLN A 84 11.27 7.81 20.14
CA GLN A 84 11.25 6.49 19.50
C GLN A 84 10.95 6.61 18.01
N THR A 85 11.57 5.76 17.22
CA THR A 85 11.38 5.67 15.77
C THR A 85 9.96 5.25 15.40
N SER A 86 9.47 5.74 14.26
CA SER A 86 8.14 5.41 13.71
C SER A 86 7.89 3.91 13.57
N GLY A 87 8.94 3.13 13.29
CA GLY A 87 8.92 1.66 13.25
C GLY A 87 8.62 1.03 14.61
N ARG A 88 9.34 1.41 15.67
CA ARG A 88 9.13 0.95 17.05
C ARG A 88 7.75 1.34 17.59
N LEU A 89 7.29 2.54 17.25
CA LEU A 89 5.94 3.01 17.58
C LEU A 89 4.83 2.27 16.82
N ARG A 90 5.16 1.61 15.70
CA ARG A 90 4.23 1.05 14.69
C ARG A 90 3.27 2.11 14.11
N PHE A 91 3.63 3.38 14.20
CA PHE A 91 2.89 4.52 13.68
C PHE A 91 3.66 5.04 12.46
N THR A 92 3.40 4.45 11.29
CA THR A 92 4.21 4.60 10.06
C THR A 92 3.46 5.27 8.91
N SER A 93 2.22 5.72 9.14
CA SER A 93 1.41 6.51 8.20
C SER A 93 0.74 7.70 8.91
N ALA A 94 0.26 8.69 8.15
CA ALA A 94 -0.40 9.91 8.66
C ALA A 94 -1.84 9.67 9.16
N SER A 95 -2.07 8.57 9.86
CA SER A 95 -3.38 8.02 10.23
C SER A 95 -4.01 8.63 11.49
N GLY A 96 -3.41 9.66 12.11
CA GLY A 96 -3.92 10.29 13.34
C GLY A 96 -5.31 10.94 13.27
N HIS A 97 -5.89 11.01 12.08
CA HIS A 97 -7.15 11.67 11.76
C HIS A 97 -8.28 10.70 11.37
N ILE A 98 -8.00 9.40 11.24
CA ILE A 98 -9.02 8.43 10.77
C ILE A 98 -10.00 8.08 11.89
N GLU A 99 -11.24 7.75 11.52
CA GLU A 99 -12.27 7.33 12.48
C GLU A 99 -11.97 5.97 13.14
N GLN A 100 -11.28 5.07 12.44
CA GLN A 100 -11.10 3.70 12.90
C GLN A 100 -10.09 3.57 14.04
N GLU A 101 -10.49 2.83 15.08
CA GLU A 101 -9.59 2.37 16.12
C GLU A 101 -8.61 1.28 15.61
N ILE A 102 -7.35 1.68 15.41
CA ILE A 102 -6.19 0.79 15.24
C ILE A 102 -5.14 1.16 16.31
N LEU A 103 -5.13 0.44 17.42
CA LEU A 103 -4.01 0.48 18.38
C LEU A 103 -2.95 -0.54 18.01
N ASP A 104 -3.34 -1.79 17.74
CA ASP A 104 -2.43 -2.90 17.46
C ASP A 104 -2.47 -3.26 15.96
N PRO A 105 -1.73 -2.55 15.11
CA PRO A 105 -1.70 -2.81 13.67
C PRO A 105 -1.16 -4.20 13.38
N VAL A 106 -1.62 -4.77 12.27
CA VAL A 106 -1.14 -6.06 11.75
C VAL A 106 -0.57 -5.94 10.34
N ALA A 107 0.30 -6.88 9.98
CA ALA A 107 0.73 -7.13 8.61
C ALA A 107 0.02 -8.38 8.06
N THR A 108 -0.39 -8.36 6.80
CA THR A 108 -0.96 -9.53 6.10
C THR A 108 -0.14 -9.88 4.86
N SER A 109 -0.25 -11.13 4.40
CA SER A 109 0.23 -11.57 3.09
C SER A 109 -0.80 -11.31 1.98
N THR A 110 -1.76 -10.40 2.18
CA THR A 110 -2.87 -10.18 1.23
C THR A 110 -2.99 -8.71 0.84
N ALA A 111 -3.04 -8.48 -0.47
CA ALA A 111 -3.34 -7.21 -1.10
C ALA A 111 -4.00 -7.43 -2.48
N SER A 112 -4.23 -6.37 -3.24
CA SER A 112 -4.71 -6.45 -4.62
C SER A 112 -3.69 -7.12 -5.55
N PRO A 113 -4.10 -7.82 -6.63
CA PRO A 113 -3.25 -8.78 -7.33
C PRO A 113 -2.04 -8.16 -8.06
N GLU A 114 -2.04 -6.85 -8.28
CA GLU A 114 -0.96 -6.06 -8.87
C GLU A 114 0.13 -5.61 -7.87
N LYS A 115 -0.09 -5.78 -6.56
CA LYS A 115 0.87 -5.37 -5.51
C LYS A 115 1.77 -6.52 -5.09
N LYS A 116 3.08 -6.28 -5.08
CA LYS A 116 4.11 -7.28 -4.66
C LYS A 116 4.07 -7.57 -3.15
N ASN A 117 3.72 -6.57 -2.33
CA ASN A 117 3.62 -6.64 -0.88
C ASN A 117 2.17 -6.79 -0.44
N GLY A 118 1.95 -7.59 0.62
CA GLY A 118 0.69 -7.62 1.35
C GLY A 118 0.48 -6.35 2.18
N THR A 119 -0.67 -6.24 2.85
CA THR A 119 -1.05 -5.00 3.54
C THR A 119 -0.35 -4.86 4.89
N VAL A 120 0.28 -3.70 5.15
CA VAL A 120 0.80 -3.34 6.48
C VAL A 120 -0.04 -2.20 7.06
N GLN A 121 -0.59 -2.40 8.25
CA GLN A 121 -1.32 -1.34 8.96
C GLN A 121 -0.36 -0.41 9.73
N SER A 122 -0.84 0.78 10.05
CA SER A 122 -0.22 1.73 10.98
C SER A 122 -1.17 1.95 12.16
N ARG A 123 -0.64 2.27 13.36
CA ARG A 123 -1.47 2.83 14.45
C ARG A 123 -2.21 4.08 13.93
N SER A 124 -3.40 4.35 14.45
CA SER A 124 -4.15 5.60 14.16
C SER A 124 -4.04 6.67 15.27
N ARG A 125 -3.17 6.47 16.25
CA ARG A 125 -2.77 7.44 17.30
C ARG A 125 -1.51 7.00 18.02
N LEU A 126 -0.97 7.91 18.82
CA LEU A 126 -0.02 7.62 19.89
C LEU A 126 -0.79 7.09 21.14
N PRO A 127 -0.56 5.85 21.59
CA PRO A 127 -1.12 5.35 22.85
C PRO A 127 -0.60 6.12 24.07
N LEU A 128 -1.44 6.23 25.11
CA LEU A 128 -1.13 6.97 26.35
C LEU A 128 -0.11 6.28 27.29
N GLU A 129 0.44 5.14 26.88
CA GLU A 129 1.48 4.41 27.63
C GLU A 129 2.92 4.87 27.28
N TYR A 130 3.07 5.62 26.18
CA TYR A 130 4.35 6.20 25.78
C TYR A 130 4.57 7.53 26.52
N ILE A 131 5.65 7.63 27.29
CA ILE A 131 5.93 8.79 28.14
C ILE A 131 6.52 9.91 27.29
N THR A 132 5.74 10.97 27.07
CA THR A 132 6.19 12.10 26.26
C THR A 132 7.17 13.00 27.00
N PHE A 133 8.00 13.77 26.28
CA PHE A 133 8.88 14.75 26.94
C PHE A 133 8.08 15.82 27.69
N ALA A 134 6.86 16.13 27.23
CA ALA A 134 5.96 17.07 27.90
C ALA A 134 5.56 16.56 29.29
N GLU A 135 5.25 15.27 29.44
CA GLU A 135 4.98 14.64 30.74
C GLU A 135 6.20 14.68 31.67
N VAL A 136 7.41 14.46 31.13
CA VAL A 136 8.67 14.53 31.90
C VAL A 136 8.95 15.96 32.37
N LEU A 137 8.82 16.96 31.49
CA LEU A 137 9.03 18.37 31.84
C LEU A 137 7.97 18.84 32.85
N LYS A 138 6.69 18.50 32.64
CA LYS A 138 5.60 18.78 33.61
C LYS A 138 5.86 18.13 34.96
N GLY A 139 6.27 16.86 34.98
CA GLY A 139 6.68 16.15 36.20
C GLY A 139 7.89 16.79 36.89
N SER A 140 8.75 17.47 36.13
CA SER A 140 9.91 18.22 36.61
C SER A 140 9.59 19.65 37.06
N GLY A 141 8.32 20.07 36.99
CA GLY A 141 7.83 21.37 37.44
C GLY A 141 7.75 22.45 36.36
N TYR A 142 7.71 22.07 35.07
CA TYR A 142 7.46 23.03 33.99
C TYR A 142 5.97 23.28 33.78
N ARG A 143 5.61 24.52 33.44
CA ARG A 143 4.31 24.83 32.84
C ARG A 143 4.33 24.41 31.37
N THR A 144 3.27 23.76 30.87
CA THR A 144 3.29 23.15 29.54
C THR A 144 2.16 23.64 28.62
N ALA A 145 2.49 24.05 27.40
CA ALA A 145 1.54 24.48 26.38
C ALA A 145 1.77 23.78 25.04
N PHE A 146 0.67 23.46 24.35
CA PHE A 146 0.65 22.94 22.99
C PHE A 146 -0.25 23.80 22.10
N MET A 147 0.27 24.30 20.98
CA MET A 147 -0.43 25.22 20.10
C MET A 147 -0.26 24.78 18.64
N GLY A 148 -1.37 24.46 17.97
CA GLY A 148 -1.42 24.10 16.54
C GLY A 148 -1.71 22.62 16.25
N LYS A 149 -1.01 22.03 15.27
CA LYS A 149 -1.30 20.71 14.70
C LYS A 149 -0.80 19.57 15.58
N TRP A 150 -1.73 18.87 16.22
CA TRP A 150 -1.46 17.62 16.93
C TRP A 150 -1.38 16.42 15.98
N HIS A 151 -2.51 16.04 15.35
CA HIS A 151 -2.57 14.95 14.34
C HIS A 151 -2.07 13.57 14.85
N LEU A 152 -2.19 13.31 16.15
CA LEU A 152 -1.82 12.03 16.80
C LEU A 152 -3.00 11.27 17.43
N GLY A 153 -4.24 11.63 17.10
CA GLY A 153 -5.43 10.91 17.53
C GLY A 153 -6.61 11.79 17.93
N LYS A 154 -7.78 11.16 18.00
CA LYS A 154 -8.99 11.68 18.66
C LYS A 154 -8.92 11.45 20.17
N ALA A 155 -9.79 12.08 20.95
CA ALA A 155 -9.91 11.80 22.39
C ALA A 155 -10.12 10.28 22.64
N PRO A 156 -9.41 9.67 23.61
CA PRO A 156 -8.59 10.29 24.65
C PRO A 156 -7.13 10.65 24.25
N TYR A 157 -6.69 10.39 23.03
CA TYR A 157 -5.30 10.61 22.56
C TYR A 157 -5.06 12.07 22.12
N ILE A 158 -5.31 13.00 23.03
CA ILE A 158 -5.20 14.47 22.84
C ILE A 158 -4.09 15.05 23.75
N PRO A 159 -3.52 16.24 23.43
CA PRO A 159 -2.35 16.76 24.15
C PRO A 159 -2.56 16.92 25.67
N GLU A 160 -3.78 17.24 26.11
CA GLU A 160 -4.14 17.36 27.55
C GLU A 160 -3.86 16.07 28.34
N ASN A 161 -3.96 14.91 27.67
CA ASN A 161 -3.70 13.59 28.26
C ASN A 161 -2.27 13.10 28.02
N GLN A 162 -1.42 13.90 27.35
CA GLN A 162 0.01 13.63 27.11
C GLN A 162 0.86 14.83 27.54
N GLY A 163 0.65 15.26 28.78
CA GLY A 163 1.57 16.16 29.47
C GLY A 163 1.34 17.65 29.29
N PHE A 164 0.40 18.12 28.47
CA PHE A 164 0.16 19.55 28.27
C PHE A 164 -0.92 20.14 29.20
N ASP A 165 -0.72 21.35 29.70
CA ASP A 165 -1.68 22.07 30.56
C ASP A 165 -2.59 23.04 29.79
N VAL A 166 -2.05 23.65 28.73
CA VAL A 166 -2.73 24.62 27.86
C VAL A 166 -2.71 24.06 26.45
N VAL A 167 -3.86 24.02 25.78
CA VAL A 167 -3.98 23.44 24.44
C VAL A 167 -4.82 24.35 23.54
N VAL A 168 -4.19 24.83 22.47
CA VAL A 168 -4.81 25.63 21.41
C VAL A 168 -4.68 24.89 20.08
N GLY A 169 -5.77 24.75 19.32
CA GLY A 169 -5.86 23.92 18.12
C GLY A 169 -5.84 22.41 18.42
N GLY A 170 -4.72 21.93 18.99
CA GLY A 170 -4.27 20.55 19.24
C GLY A 170 -5.31 19.43 19.23
N ARG A 171 -5.72 18.98 18.04
CA ARG A 171 -6.71 17.91 17.82
C ARG A 171 -6.32 16.99 16.64
N GLU A 172 -7.15 16.01 16.32
CA GLU A 172 -6.87 14.93 15.35
C GLU A 172 -6.59 15.40 13.92
N HIS A 173 -6.95 16.63 13.58
CA HIS A 173 -6.99 17.16 12.22
C HIS A 173 -5.63 17.12 11.52
N SER A 174 -5.65 16.72 10.24
CA SER A 174 -4.46 16.61 9.38
C SER A 174 -3.96 17.95 8.81
N GLY A 175 -4.69 19.04 9.04
CA GLY A 175 -4.39 20.41 8.61
C GLY A 175 -5.24 21.40 9.43
N PRO A 176 -5.24 22.70 9.09
CA PRO A 176 -6.02 23.71 9.80
C PRO A 176 -7.50 23.32 9.89
N PRO A 177 -8.12 23.32 11.08
CA PRO A 177 -9.41 22.70 11.27
C PRO A 177 -10.57 23.70 11.05
N GLY A 178 -11.76 23.18 10.73
CA GLY A 178 -12.95 24.01 10.46
C GLY A 178 -13.12 24.42 8.99
N PRO A 179 -14.26 25.02 8.62
CA PRO A 179 -14.68 25.16 7.21
C PRO A 179 -13.83 26.15 6.38
N ASN A 180 -13.10 27.04 7.05
CA ASN A 180 -12.31 28.10 6.42
C ASN A 180 -10.79 27.81 6.41
N ASN A 181 -10.38 26.63 6.89
CA ASN A 181 -8.99 26.16 7.09
C ASN A 181 -8.04 27.24 7.67
N TYR A 182 -7.26 27.94 6.85
CA TYR A 182 -6.23 28.87 7.33
C TYR A 182 -6.76 30.18 7.94
N PHE A 183 -8.04 30.52 7.69
CA PHE A 183 -8.61 31.81 8.07
C PHE A 183 -9.75 31.70 9.08
N GLY A 184 -9.69 32.50 10.14
CA GLY A 184 -10.71 32.56 11.17
C GLY A 184 -11.99 33.30 10.73
N PRO A 185 -13.11 33.11 11.45
CA PRO A 185 -13.25 32.23 12.61
C PRO A 185 -13.45 30.75 12.24
N TRP A 186 -12.91 29.85 13.06
CA TRP A 186 -12.96 28.39 12.84
C TRP A 186 -14.15 27.68 13.48
N ASN A 187 -14.80 28.31 14.47
CA ASN A 187 -15.91 27.75 15.24
C ASN A 187 -15.58 26.41 15.93
N LEU A 188 -14.41 26.34 16.57
CA LEU A 188 -13.91 25.18 17.31
C LEU A 188 -13.50 25.61 18.71
N SER A 189 -13.86 24.83 19.73
CA SER A 189 -13.62 25.21 21.13
C SER A 189 -12.15 25.22 21.57
N THR A 190 -11.25 24.69 20.75
CA THR A 190 -9.80 24.72 20.97
C THR A 190 -9.11 25.88 20.28
N LEU A 191 -9.80 26.67 19.45
CA LEU A 191 -9.22 27.86 18.80
C LEU A 191 -9.92 29.12 19.31
N PRO A 192 -9.20 30.24 19.49
CA PRO A 192 -9.80 31.49 19.90
C PRO A 192 -10.84 32.00 18.91
N MET A 193 -11.81 32.77 19.41
CA MET A 193 -12.69 33.56 18.56
C MET A 193 -11.95 34.81 18.08
N VAL A 194 -11.48 34.76 16.83
CA VAL A 194 -10.75 35.85 16.17
C VAL A 194 -11.62 36.61 15.18
N PRO A 195 -11.22 37.84 14.77
CA PRO A 195 -11.80 38.55 13.65
C PRO A 195 -11.84 37.71 12.36
N GLN A 196 -12.79 38.03 11.46
CA GLN A 196 -12.87 37.38 10.16
C GLN A 196 -11.63 37.71 9.32
N GLY A 197 -10.95 36.67 8.82
CA GLY A 197 -9.75 36.79 8.00
C GLY A 197 -8.42 36.81 8.77
N THR A 198 -8.43 36.70 10.10
CA THR A 198 -7.21 36.42 10.88
C THR A 198 -6.63 35.07 10.46
N HIS A 199 -5.32 35.01 10.22
CA HIS A 199 -4.62 33.81 9.81
C HIS A 199 -4.35 32.89 11.02
N ILE A 200 -4.31 31.57 10.82
CA ILE A 200 -4.14 30.64 11.94
C ILE A 200 -2.77 30.78 12.63
N ALA A 201 -1.71 31.07 11.88
CA ALA A 201 -0.39 31.39 12.46
C ALA A 201 -0.42 32.63 13.36
N GLU A 202 -1.20 33.65 13.01
CA GLU A 202 -1.36 34.87 13.84
C GLU A 202 -2.03 34.50 15.16
N ALA A 203 -3.17 33.80 15.10
CA ALA A 203 -3.93 33.39 16.28
C ALA A 203 -3.15 32.45 17.22
N LEU A 204 -2.39 31.50 16.68
CA LEU A 204 -1.54 30.60 17.50
C LEU A 204 -0.37 31.35 18.16
N THR A 205 0.11 32.43 17.53
CA THR A 205 1.22 33.25 18.05
C THR A 205 0.74 34.23 19.11
N ASP A 206 -0.46 34.79 18.94
CA ASP A 206 -1.12 35.63 19.95
C ASP A 206 -1.30 34.84 21.25
N GLU A 207 -1.85 33.64 21.18
CA GLU A 207 -2.03 32.75 22.34
C GLU A 207 -0.69 32.31 22.96
N ALA A 208 0.36 32.12 22.14
CA ALA A 208 1.70 31.81 22.62
C ALA A 208 2.34 32.96 23.41
N ILE A 209 2.12 34.20 22.96
CA ILE A 209 2.55 35.43 23.64
C ILE A 209 1.80 35.60 24.96
N ASP A 210 0.47 35.42 24.96
CA ASP A 210 -0.37 35.49 26.17
C ASP A 210 0.06 34.42 27.19
N PHE A 211 0.34 33.19 26.77
CA PHE A 211 0.86 32.13 27.63
C PHE A 211 2.20 32.47 28.30
N ILE A 212 3.12 33.12 27.56
CA ILE A 212 4.41 33.57 28.06
C ILE A 212 4.25 34.71 29.08
N ASP A 213 3.29 35.60 28.89
CA ASP A 213 3.01 36.70 29.82
C ASP A 213 2.26 36.27 31.08
N GLU A 214 1.44 35.23 31.01
CA GLU A 214 0.73 34.66 32.17
C GLU A 214 1.62 33.77 33.06
N THR A 215 2.73 33.22 32.53
CA THR A 215 3.56 32.26 33.28
C THR A 215 4.75 32.89 34.00
N THR A 216 4.97 32.46 35.25
CA THR A 216 6.16 32.79 36.04
C THR A 216 7.03 31.57 36.35
N ASP A 217 6.56 30.39 35.96
CA ASP A 217 7.26 29.11 36.12
C ASP A 217 8.10 28.86 34.83
N PRO A 218 9.17 28.05 34.89
CA PRO A 218 9.87 27.65 33.66
C PRO A 218 8.89 26.90 32.75
N PHE A 219 8.88 27.21 31.46
CA PHE A 219 7.84 26.73 30.55
C PHE A 219 8.35 25.90 29.36
N LEU A 220 7.49 25.00 28.90
CA LEU A 220 7.56 24.34 27.60
C LEU A 220 6.41 24.86 26.74
N LEU A 221 6.72 25.41 25.58
CA LEU A 221 5.76 25.77 24.54
C LEU A 221 6.06 24.97 23.26
N CYS A 222 5.17 24.05 22.90
CA CYS A 222 5.17 23.41 21.59
C CYS A 222 4.28 24.20 20.62
N LEU A 223 4.89 25.06 19.79
CA LEU A 223 4.21 25.84 18.76
C LEU A 223 4.36 25.13 17.41
N TRP A 224 3.45 24.21 17.16
CA TRP A 224 3.46 23.32 16.00
C TRP A 224 2.50 23.86 14.95
N TYR A 225 2.98 24.79 14.11
CA TYR A 225 2.18 25.42 13.07
C TYR A 225 1.51 24.39 12.15
N TYR A 226 0.37 24.81 11.58
CA TYR A 226 -0.24 24.11 10.44
C TYR A 226 0.42 24.51 9.12
N ASP A 227 1.03 25.69 9.07
CA ASP A 227 1.86 26.15 7.97
C ASP A 227 3.03 25.18 7.74
N VAL A 228 3.28 24.71 6.52
CA VAL A 228 2.78 25.19 5.21
C VAL A 228 1.94 24.14 4.46
N HIS A 229 1.26 23.26 5.21
CA HIS A 229 0.54 22.10 4.68
C HIS A 229 -0.71 22.47 3.88
N ALA A 230 -1.16 21.57 2.99
CA ALA A 230 -2.42 21.73 2.26
C ALA A 230 -3.65 21.80 3.19
N PRO A 231 -4.74 22.52 2.82
CA PRO A 231 -4.96 23.20 1.55
C PRO A 231 -4.22 24.55 1.49
N PHE A 232 -3.46 24.77 0.41
CA PHE A 232 -2.62 25.96 0.26
C PHE A 232 -3.46 27.24 0.14
N GLN A 233 -3.46 28.04 1.19
CA GLN A 233 -4.20 29.28 1.32
C GLN A 233 -3.27 30.31 1.98
N ALA A 234 -3.17 31.50 1.40
CA ALA A 234 -2.25 32.55 1.85
C ALA A 234 -2.95 33.91 1.89
N LYS A 235 -2.40 34.87 2.64
CA LYS A 235 -2.89 36.25 2.66
C LYS A 235 -2.68 36.89 1.28
N ASP A 236 -3.73 37.46 0.70
CA ASP A 236 -3.75 37.94 -0.70
C ASP A 236 -2.72 39.04 -0.99
N ASP A 237 -2.46 39.92 -0.03
CA ASP A 237 -1.47 41.00 -0.13
C ASP A 237 -0.03 40.47 -0.14
N VAL A 238 0.27 39.51 0.74
CA VAL A 238 1.56 38.81 0.76
C VAL A 238 1.73 37.96 -0.50
N LYS A 239 0.67 37.31 -1.00
CA LYS A 239 0.71 36.58 -2.28
C LYS A 239 1.04 37.51 -3.46
N GLN A 240 0.40 38.67 -3.55
CA GLN A 240 0.66 39.67 -4.60
C GLN A 240 2.11 40.18 -4.60
N LYS A 241 2.75 40.31 -3.42
CA LYS A 241 4.19 40.63 -3.29
C LYS A 241 5.08 39.62 -4.04
N TYR A 242 4.72 38.33 -4.01
CA TYR A 242 5.46 37.27 -4.69
C TYR A 242 5.08 37.08 -6.15
N GLU A 243 3.81 37.30 -6.52
CA GLU A 243 3.39 37.34 -7.93
C GLU A 243 4.16 38.42 -8.71
N ALA A 244 4.37 39.60 -8.10
CA ALA A 244 5.15 40.68 -8.68
C ALA A 244 6.65 40.36 -8.86
N LYS A 245 7.19 39.40 -8.11
CA LYS A 245 8.59 38.93 -8.18
C LYS A 245 8.75 37.66 -9.03
N LEU A 246 7.66 37.06 -9.50
CA LEU A 246 7.64 35.70 -10.04
C LEU A 246 8.43 35.56 -11.35
N ASN A 247 9.60 34.93 -11.28
CA ASN A 247 10.24 34.34 -12.46
C ASN A 247 9.64 32.96 -12.73
N LYS A 248 8.88 32.81 -13.83
CA LYS A 248 8.22 31.55 -14.22
C LYS A 248 9.18 30.39 -14.46
N ASN A 249 10.45 30.67 -14.74
CA ASN A 249 11.50 29.66 -14.93
C ASN A 249 12.22 29.27 -13.63
N HIS A 250 11.87 29.90 -12.50
CA HIS A 250 12.43 29.54 -11.20
C HIS A 250 11.95 28.16 -10.72
N ILE A 251 12.76 27.45 -9.95
CA ILE A 251 12.45 26.09 -9.48
C ILE A 251 11.44 26.08 -8.33
N GLN A 252 11.57 27.01 -7.39
CA GLN A 252 10.58 27.36 -6.36
C GLN A 252 9.79 28.56 -6.89
N ARG A 253 8.53 28.37 -7.27
CA ARG A 253 7.77 29.38 -8.03
C ARG A 253 6.26 29.42 -7.74
N SER A 254 5.87 29.05 -6.51
CA SER A 254 4.51 29.25 -6.01
C SER A 254 4.47 30.51 -5.13
N PRO A 255 3.83 31.60 -5.58
CA PRO A 255 3.54 32.77 -4.75
C PRO A 255 2.70 32.44 -3.51
N THR A 256 1.81 31.45 -3.59
CA THR A 256 1.02 31.00 -2.43
C THR A 256 1.92 30.44 -1.34
N MET A 257 2.81 29.51 -1.67
CA MET A 257 3.73 28.93 -0.68
C MET A 257 4.70 29.97 -0.12
N ALA A 258 5.22 30.84 -0.98
CA ALA A 258 6.09 31.93 -0.55
C ALA A 258 5.40 32.86 0.49
N ALA A 259 4.11 33.12 0.31
CA ALA A 259 3.32 33.91 1.24
C ALA A 259 2.96 33.16 2.53
N MET A 260 2.70 31.84 2.49
CA MET A 260 2.50 31.04 3.71
C MET A 260 3.79 30.98 4.55
N ILE A 261 4.94 30.73 3.90
CA ILE A 261 6.26 30.74 4.54
C ILE A 261 6.55 32.10 5.17
N GLU A 262 6.27 33.20 4.47
CA GLU A 262 6.48 34.55 5.00
C GLU A 262 5.58 34.85 6.20
N VAL A 263 4.29 34.48 6.17
CA VAL A 263 3.39 34.69 7.31
C VAL A 263 3.79 33.86 8.53
N MET A 264 4.34 32.65 8.34
CA MET A 264 4.94 31.87 9.43
C MET A 264 6.22 32.54 9.96
N ASP A 265 7.10 33.03 9.08
CA ASP A 265 8.33 33.74 9.47
C ASP A 265 8.03 35.04 10.25
N GLU A 266 7.09 35.86 9.78
CA GLU A 266 6.63 37.07 10.48
C GLU A 266 6.16 36.76 11.90
N ASN A 267 5.40 35.67 12.08
CA ASN A 267 4.88 35.27 13.38
C ASN A 267 5.96 34.67 14.31
N ILE A 268 6.94 33.95 13.76
CA ILE A 268 8.14 33.55 14.51
C ILE A 268 8.93 34.80 14.94
N GLY A 269 9.06 35.81 14.09
CA GLY A 269 9.64 37.12 14.44
C GLY A 269 8.93 37.75 15.62
N ARG A 270 7.61 37.90 15.56
CA ARG A 270 6.78 38.44 16.68
C ARG A 270 7.02 37.73 18.00
N LEU A 271 7.15 36.40 17.99
CA LEU A 271 7.41 35.61 19.19
C LEU A 271 8.83 35.84 19.74
N LEU A 272 9.84 35.94 18.87
CA LEU A 272 11.23 36.20 19.27
C LEU A 272 11.41 37.63 19.79
N ASP A 273 10.80 38.62 19.13
CA ASP A 273 10.78 40.02 19.57
C ASP A 273 10.14 40.13 20.97
N HIS A 274 9.05 39.40 21.23
CA HIS A 274 8.41 39.37 22.56
C HIS A 274 9.34 38.77 23.63
N LEU A 275 10.14 37.75 23.31
CA LEU A 275 11.13 37.24 24.27
C LEU A 275 12.20 38.29 24.62
N GLU A 276 12.65 39.10 23.66
CA GLU A 276 13.61 40.19 23.89
C GLU A 276 12.97 41.31 24.74
N ASP A 277 11.77 41.78 24.38
CA ASP A 277 11.01 42.78 25.14
C ASP A 277 10.76 42.34 26.60
N ARG A 278 10.52 41.04 26.82
CA ARG A 278 10.32 40.46 28.16
C ARG A 278 11.61 40.07 28.87
N ASN A 279 12.77 40.22 28.24
CA ASN A 279 14.11 39.84 28.74
C ASN A 279 14.20 38.33 29.08
N LEU A 280 13.46 37.50 28.34
CA LEU A 280 13.44 36.05 28.46
C LEU A 280 14.33 35.36 27.42
N ASP A 281 14.81 36.08 26.43
CA ASP A 281 15.53 35.54 25.28
C ASP A 281 16.82 34.78 25.69
N GLU A 282 17.63 35.32 26.61
CA GLU A 282 18.84 34.66 27.12
C GLU A 282 18.55 33.50 28.10
N ASN A 283 17.30 33.36 28.56
CA ASN A 283 16.84 32.21 29.35
C ASN A 283 15.95 31.22 28.56
N THR A 284 15.82 31.37 27.24
CA THR A 284 14.93 30.53 26.43
C THR A 284 15.70 29.75 25.36
N ILE A 285 15.56 28.43 25.39
CA ILE A 285 15.97 27.53 24.31
C ILE A 285 14.90 27.57 23.23
N VAL A 286 15.29 27.83 21.98
CA VAL A 286 14.41 27.81 20.81
C VAL A 286 14.89 26.73 19.85
N ILE A 287 14.02 25.76 19.55
CA ILE A 287 14.21 24.74 18.52
C ILE A 287 13.24 25.05 17.38
N PHE A 288 13.73 25.14 16.16
CA PHE A 288 12.92 25.24 14.94
C PHE A 288 13.24 24.05 14.02
N THR A 289 12.22 23.33 13.55
CA THR A 289 12.38 22.23 12.58
C THR A 289 11.09 21.97 11.78
N SER A 290 11.07 20.93 10.94
CA SER A 290 9.89 20.43 10.19
C SER A 290 9.64 18.94 10.47
N ASP A 291 8.41 18.45 10.27
CA ASP A 291 8.05 17.04 10.51
C ASP A 291 8.33 16.09 9.33
N ASN A 292 8.44 16.62 8.12
CA ASN A 292 8.90 15.91 6.93
C ASN A 292 9.34 16.89 5.83
N GLY A 293 10.00 16.37 4.80
CA GLY A 293 10.45 17.15 3.64
C GLY A 293 9.31 17.74 2.79
N GLY A 294 9.68 18.58 1.82
CA GLY A 294 8.75 19.50 1.15
C GLY A 294 7.68 18.84 0.30
N HIS A 295 6.47 19.42 0.28
CA HIS A 295 5.33 18.91 -0.51
C HIS A 295 5.51 19.17 -2.03
N MET A 296 5.97 18.17 -2.78
CA MET A 296 6.28 18.26 -4.22
C MET A 296 5.19 17.71 -5.17
N TYR A 297 3.95 17.60 -4.72
CA TYR A 297 2.78 17.18 -5.50
C TYR A 297 1.56 18.07 -5.20
N ASN A 298 0.39 17.79 -5.76
CA ASN A 298 -0.84 18.61 -5.68
C ASN A 298 -0.63 20.07 -6.11
N LEU A 299 -0.80 20.36 -7.41
CA LEU A 299 -0.45 21.66 -7.99
C LEU A 299 -1.16 22.85 -7.33
N VAL A 300 -0.40 23.91 -7.08
CA VAL A 300 -0.83 25.25 -6.67
C VAL A 300 -0.17 26.28 -7.57
N ASP A 301 -0.85 27.36 -7.96
CA ASP A 301 -0.34 28.36 -8.92
C ASP A 301 0.17 27.75 -10.26
N ASN A 302 -0.37 26.59 -10.67
CA ASN A 302 0.06 25.77 -11.81
C ASN A 302 1.50 25.20 -11.69
N THR A 303 2.00 25.03 -10.48
CA THR A 303 3.31 24.42 -10.19
C THR A 303 3.21 23.48 -8.99
N ASN A 304 4.23 22.66 -8.73
CA ASN A 304 4.33 22.01 -7.41
C ASN A 304 4.52 23.09 -6.33
N PRO A 305 3.97 22.89 -5.10
CA PRO A 305 4.04 23.86 -4.02
C PRO A 305 5.49 24.31 -3.73
N THR A 306 6.39 23.35 -3.51
CA THR A 306 7.83 23.62 -3.42
C THR A 306 8.67 22.68 -4.31
N ASN A 307 9.99 22.82 -4.23
CA ASN A 307 10.98 22.04 -4.94
C ASN A 307 12.23 21.84 -4.07
N ASN A 308 12.52 20.59 -3.72
CA ASN A 308 13.64 20.21 -2.84
C ASN A 308 15.00 20.11 -3.57
N ALA A 309 15.12 20.48 -4.85
CA ALA A 309 16.36 20.29 -5.61
C ALA A 309 17.60 20.94 -4.97
N PRO A 310 18.77 20.25 -4.95
CA PRO A 310 19.07 19.03 -5.70
C PRO A 310 18.60 17.70 -5.06
N LEU A 311 17.99 17.71 -3.87
CA LEU A 311 17.54 16.46 -3.24
C LEU A 311 16.40 15.81 -4.04
N ARG A 312 16.39 14.48 -4.09
CA ARG A 312 15.39 13.70 -4.81
C ARG A 312 14.08 13.62 -4.03
N SER A 313 12.97 13.77 -4.76
CA SER A 313 11.59 13.63 -4.24
C SER A 313 11.20 14.65 -3.15
N GLY A 314 10.10 14.38 -2.46
CA GLY A 314 9.53 15.20 -1.38
C GLY A 314 8.75 14.34 -0.39
N LYS A 315 7.86 14.98 0.38
CA LYS A 315 6.95 14.32 1.34
C LYS A 315 6.40 12.98 0.83
N GLY A 316 6.35 12.00 1.71
CA GLY A 316 5.89 10.65 1.41
C GLY A 316 6.91 9.81 0.64
N ASN A 317 8.22 10.08 0.79
CA ASN A 317 9.29 9.25 0.23
C ASN A 317 10.55 9.28 1.12
N ASN A 318 11.27 8.16 1.23
CA ASN A 318 12.51 8.05 2.03
C ASN A 318 13.77 8.59 1.31
N TYR A 319 13.67 9.00 0.04
CA TYR A 319 14.70 9.82 -0.62
C TYR A 319 14.94 11.15 0.13
N GLU A 320 16.13 11.73 -0.01
CA GLU A 320 16.63 12.88 0.75
C GLU A 320 15.63 14.05 0.81
N GLY A 321 14.92 14.35 -0.27
CA GLY A 321 13.98 15.47 -0.30
C GLY A 321 12.70 15.24 0.52
N GLY A 322 12.39 14.00 0.89
CA GLY A 322 11.24 13.66 1.74
C GLY A 322 11.56 13.48 3.22
N VAL A 323 12.84 13.28 3.58
CA VAL A 323 13.27 13.09 4.97
C VAL A 323 14.26 14.13 5.49
N ARG A 324 15.00 14.87 4.65
CA ARG A 324 15.86 15.97 5.13
C ARG A 324 15.00 17.21 5.40
N VAL A 325 15.20 17.86 6.55
CA VAL A 325 14.41 18.99 7.05
C VAL A 325 15.34 20.14 7.47
N PRO A 326 14.89 21.41 7.47
CA PRO A 326 15.66 22.48 8.07
C PRO A 326 15.61 22.34 9.59
N MET A 327 16.72 22.58 10.30
CA MET A 327 16.77 22.55 11.77
C MET A 327 17.68 23.64 12.33
N ILE A 328 17.16 24.50 13.19
CA ILE A 328 17.90 25.57 13.87
C ILE A 328 17.67 25.45 15.38
N VAL A 329 18.74 25.59 16.16
CA VAL A 329 18.66 25.54 17.63
C VAL A 329 19.46 26.69 18.25
N ARG A 330 18.78 27.59 18.98
CA ARG A 330 19.39 28.59 19.87
C ARG A 330 19.23 28.11 21.31
N ALA A 331 20.35 27.92 22.00
CA ALA A 331 20.39 27.52 23.41
C ALA A 331 21.40 28.43 24.14
N PRO A 332 20.97 29.60 24.65
CA PRO A 332 21.89 30.62 25.17
C PRO A 332 22.84 30.08 26.25
N GLY A 333 24.13 30.42 26.13
CA GLY A 333 25.21 29.89 26.96
C GLY A 333 25.74 28.50 26.56
N ILE A 334 25.05 27.77 25.66
CA ILE A 334 25.41 26.40 25.24
C ILE A 334 25.70 26.33 23.74
N SER A 335 24.81 26.85 22.91
CA SER A 335 24.96 26.91 21.44
C SER A 335 25.99 27.95 21.03
N LYS A 336 26.83 27.66 20.03
CA LYS A 336 27.70 28.67 19.38
C LYS A 336 26.91 29.47 18.33
N PRO A 337 26.61 30.76 18.54
CA PRO A 337 25.79 31.54 17.62
C PRO A 337 26.39 31.66 16.21
N GLY A 338 25.54 31.60 15.19
CA GLY A 338 25.90 31.81 13.78
C GLY A 338 26.77 30.70 13.20
N THR A 339 26.79 29.51 13.81
CA THR A 339 27.58 28.36 13.33
C THR A 339 26.71 27.34 12.60
N VAL A 340 27.36 26.54 11.75
CA VAL A 340 26.74 25.44 10.99
C VAL A 340 27.26 24.11 11.53
N SER A 341 26.37 23.13 11.64
CA SER A 341 26.68 21.76 12.05
C SER A 341 26.29 20.76 10.95
N GLU A 342 27.26 19.94 10.55
CA GLU A 342 27.11 18.81 9.62
C GLU A 342 26.92 17.47 10.38
N VAL A 343 26.83 17.52 11.72
CA VAL A 343 26.45 16.35 12.52
C VAL A 343 25.04 15.93 12.12
N VAL A 344 24.91 14.66 11.70
CA VAL A 344 23.61 14.05 11.38
C VAL A 344 22.72 14.09 12.62
N THR A 345 21.48 14.52 12.48
CA THR A 345 20.44 14.44 13.53
C THR A 345 19.15 13.87 12.96
N GLN A 346 18.32 13.27 13.81
CA GLN A 346 16.97 12.82 13.47
C GLN A 346 15.95 13.33 14.49
N SER A 347 14.67 13.47 14.13
CA SER A 347 13.61 13.95 15.01
C SER A 347 13.49 13.25 16.38
N VAL A 348 13.94 11.98 16.48
CA VAL A 348 14.00 11.26 17.76
C VAL A 348 15.03 11.84 18.74
N ASP A 349 16.03 12.58 18.24
CA ASP A 349 17.12 13.17 19.01
C ASP A 349 16.69 14.41 19.81
N HIS A 350 15.55 15.01 19.48
CA HIS A 350 15.06 16.19 20.20
C HIS A 350 14.71 15.86 21.66
N TYR A 351 14.09 14.70 21.91
CA TYR A 351 13.75 14.26 23.28
C TYR A 351 15.00 14.17 24.17
N PRO A 352 16.04 13.35 23.85
CA PRO A 352 17.23 13.27 24.69
C PRO A 352 17.96 14.61 24.80
N THR A 353 18.02 15.39 23.72
CA THR A 353 18.69 16.70 23.76
C THR A 353 17.98 17.67 24.70
N MET A 354 16.63 17.70 24.72
CA MET A 354 15.90 18.58 25.64
C MET A 354 16.13 18.20 27.09
N LEU A 355 16.20 16.90 27.43
CA LEU A 355 16.52 16.49 28.80
C LEU A 355 17.95 16.84 29.19
N ASP A 356 18.93 16.58 28.32
CA ASP A 356 20.35 16.94 28.53
C ASP A 356 20.56 18.46 28.66
N LEU A 357 19.83 19.29 27.92
CA LEU A 357 19.92 20.75 27.98
C LEU A 357 19.36 21.34 29.29
N LEU A 358 18.48 20.60 29.97
CA LEU A 358 17.76 21.03 31.16
C LEU A 358 18.23 20.34 32.46
N ASP A 359 19.20 19.42 32.35
CA ASP A 359 19.67 18.56 33.45
C ASP A 359 18.51 17.77 34.12
N ILE A 360 17.67 17.15 33.28
CA ILE A 360 16.51 16.36 33.71
C ILE A 360 16.79 14.86 33.49
N ASP A 361 16.57 14.05 34.53
CA ASP A 361 16.70 12.59 34.45
C ASP A 361 15.78 11.98 33.39
N PHE A 362 16.30 11.02 32.63
CA PHE A 362 15.53 10.26 31.66
C PHE A 362 14.49 9.35 32.35
N PRO A 363 13.26 9.28 31.84
CA PRO A 363 12.29 8.28 32.29
C PRO A 363 12.75 6.87 31.91
N ASN A 364 12.29 5.87 32.64
CA ASN A 364 12.55 4.46 32.35
C ASN A 364 11.72 3.97 31.15
N GLN A 365 12.09 4.39 29.95
CA GLN A 365 11.57 3.90 28.66
C GLN A 365 12.69 3.72 27.64
N VAL A 366 12.38 3.04 26.53
CA VAL A 366 13.29 2.94 25.39
C VAL A 366 13.24 4.25 24.58
N THR A 367 14.41 4.71 24.16
CA THR A 367 14.62 5.90 23.32
C THR A 367 15.64 5.53 22.25
N ASP A 368 15.34 5.86 20.98
CA ASP A 368 16.19 5.60 19.82
C ASP A 368 17.07 6.82 19.42
N GLY A 369 16.79 7.98 20.03
CA GLY A 369 17.50 9.23 19.79
C GLY A 369 18.84 9.35 20.54
N GLU A 370 19.76 10.12 19.97
CA GLU A 370 21.04 10.50 20.58
C GLU A 370 21.10 12.02 20.77
N SER A 371 21.58 12.48 21.93
CA SER A 371 21.64 13.92 22.26
C SER A 371 22.64 14.68 21.39
N TYR A 372 22.20 15.78 20.77
CA TYR A 372 23.03 16.66 19.94
C TYR A 372 23.62 17.88 20.67
N VAL A 373 23.63 17.89 22.01
CA VAL A 373 24.21 18.99 22.81
C VAL A 373 25.67 19.27 22.47
N ASN A 374 26.47 18.25 22.11
CA ASN A 374 27.86 18.46 21.69
C ASN A 374 27.97 19.16 20.32
N ALA A 375 27.03 18.91 19.40
CA ALA A 375 26.94 19.63 18.14
C ALA A 375 26.58 21.11 18.35
N LEU A 376 25.70 21.42 19.32
CA LEU A 376 25.40 22.81 19.72
C LEU A 376 26.64 23.56 20.24
N LYS A 377 27.48 22.85 21.00
CA LYS A 377 28.80 23.32 21.46
C LYS A 377 29.83 23.37 20.31
N GLY A 378 29.42 23.14 19.06
CA GLY A 378 30.25 23.08 17.86
C GLY A 378 31.38 22.06 17.97
N GLN A 379 31.04 20.84 18.40
CA GLN A 379 31.89 19.67 18.34
C GLN A 379 31.31 18.70 17.30
N TYR A 380 32.14 18.22 16.39
CA TYR A 380 31.75 17.18 15.44
C TYR A 380 31.89 15.80 16.09
N TYR A 381 30.95 14.90 15.80
CA TYR A 381 31.02 13.48 16.08
C TYR A 381 30.21 12.71 15.03
N GLU A 382 30.54 11.44 14.81
CA GLU A 382 29.73 10.54 13.98
C GLU A 382 28.59 9.97 14.83
N ARG A 383 27.34 10.31 14.50
CA ARG A 383 26.12 9.75 15.11
C ARG A 383 26.00 8.27 14.75
N SER A 384 25.40 7.46 15.63
CA SER A 384 24.93 6.12 15.24
C SER A 384 23.97 6.16 14.04
N PRO A 385 23.76 5.05 13.31
CA PRO A 385 22.87 5.03 12.15
C PRO A 385 21.45 5.54 12.46
N ILE A 386 20.87 6.30 11.53
CA ILE A 386 19.47 6.71 11.56
C ILE A 386 18.65 5.82 10.64
N PHE A 387 17.40 5.54 11.02
CA PHE A 387 16.49 4.66 10.27
C PHE A 387 15.15 5.34 9.98
N SER A 388 14.53 5.04 8.84
CA SER A 388 13.15 5.46 8.54
C SER A 388 12.37 4.30 7.92
N VAL A 389 11.29 3.88 8.59
CA VAL A 389 10.43 2.78 8.16
C VAL A 389 9.22 3.34 7.45
N TYR A 390 9.06 3.06 6.16
CA TYR A 390 7.94 3.54 5.37
C TYR A 390 7.34 2.47 4.45
N THR A 391 6.57 1.60 5.09
CA THR A 391 5.93 0.41 4.53
C THR A 391 4.53 0.69 3.96
N HIS A 392 4.40 1.73 3.13
CA HIS A 392 3.12 2.13 2.53
C HIS A 392 3.29 2.49 1.04
N ASP A 393 2.52 1.87 0.14
CA ASP A 393 2.44 2.30 -1.26
C ASP A 393 1.76 3.67 -1.34
N VAL A 394 2.43 4.69 -1.89
CA VAL A 394 1.84 5.99 -2.19
C VAL A 394 2.07 6.34 -3.66
N PRO A 395 1.12 5.96 -4.56
CA PRO A 395 1.27 6.15 -6.00
C PRO A 395 1.49 7.61 -6.43
N ALA A 396 0.96 8.58 -5.68
CA ALA A 396 1.09 10.01 -5.99
C ALA A 396 2.55 10.53 -5.97
N VAL A 397 3.45 9.82 -5.28
CA VAL A 397 4.89 10.14 -5.16
C VAL A 397 5.78 8.95 -5.50
N ALA A 398 5.23 7.97 -6.23
CA ALA A 398 5.85 6.71 -6.61
C ALA A 398 6.51 5.92 -5.46
N ASN A 399 6.10 6.12 -4.21
CA ASN A 399 6.69 5.42 -3.07
C ASN A 399 6.23 3.96 -3.02
N ARG A 400 7.18 3.07 -2.76
CA ARG A 400 7.01 1.63 -2.50
C ARG A 400 7.39 1.31 -1.06
N TYR A 401 6.92 0.17 -0.57
CA TYR A 401 7.25 -0.35 0.75
C TYR A 401 8.77 -0.42 0.94
N ASN A 402 9.34 0.39 1.83
CA ASN A 402 10.78 0.38 2.07
C ASN A 402 11.17 0.79 3.50
N THR A 403 12.38 0.43 3.88
CA THR A 403 13.08 0.97 5.05
C THR A 403 14.42 1.53 4.59
N SER A 404 14.80 2.70 5.09
CA SER A 404 16.10 3.32 4.80
C SER A 404 16.98 3.37 6.04
N VAL A 405 18.30 3.31 5.84
CA VAL A 405 19.32 3.61 6.85
C VAL A 405 20.33 4.63 6.30
N ARG A 406 20.77 5.60 7.11
CA ARG A 406 21.97 6.41 6.85
C ARG A 406 23.01 6.17 7.95
N LYS A 407 24.27 5.94 7.58
CA LYS A 407 25.43 5.80 8.45
C LYS A 407 26.61 6.57 7.84
N GLY A 408 27.01 7.67 8.49
CA GLY A 408 27.96 8.62 7.91
C GLY A 408 27.47 9.13 6.55
N ASP A 409 28.31 9.02 5.52
CA ASP A 409 27.97 9.46 4.16
C ASP A 409 27.08 8.46 3.39
N TRP A 410 26.96 7.23 3.88
CA TRP A 410 26.28 6.15 3.14
C TRP A 410 24.81 6.05 3.52
N LYS A 411 23.95 5.96 2.51
CA LYS A 411 22.51 5.72 2.65
C LYS A 411 22.06 4.53 1.81
N LEU A 412 21.28 3.63 2.42
CA LEU A 412 20.69 2.47 1.76
C LEU A 412 19.17 2.52 1.90
N LEU A 413 18.44 2.23 0.83
CA LEU A 413 17.01 1.91 0.84
C LEU A 413 16.82 0.42 0.52
N LYS A 414 16.14 -0.31 1.41
CA LYS A 414 15.67 -1.69 1.22
C LYS A 414 14.19 -1.66 0.84
N PHE A 415 13.89 -1.92 -0.43
CA PHE A 415 12.53 -2.03 -0.94
C PHE A 415 12.02 -3.48 -0.80
N TYR A 416 10.93 -3.66 -0.04
CA TYR A 416 10.40 -4.99 0.27
C TYR A 416 9.73 -5.61 -0.96
N HIS A 417 10.09 -6.86 -1.24
CA HIS A 417 9.62 -7.67 -2.37
C HIS A 417 9.61 -6.99 -3.75
N ASP A 418 10.40 -5.93 -3.95
CA ASP A 418 10.31 -5.04 -5.10
C ASP A 418 11.17 -5.49 -6.30
N GLY A 419 12.09 -6.44 -6.10
CA GLY A 419 12.96 -6.97 -7.15
C GLY A 419 12.27 -7.95 -8.13
N PRO A 420 13.04 -8.53 -9.06
CA PRO A 420 12.68 -9.77 -9.75
C PRO A 420 12.38 -10.88 -8.72
N ASN A 421 11.56 -11.87 -9.09
CA ASN A 421 11.20 -13.01 -8.23
C ASN A 421 10.60 -12.66 -6.83
N ARG A 422 10.17 -11.41 -6.60
CA ARG A 422 9.80 -10.85 -5.27
C ARG A 422 10.96 -10.83 -4.24
N GLU A 423 12.20 -10.76 -4.71
CA GLU A 423 13.36 -10.46 -3.86
C GLU A 423 13.33 -9.01 -3.35
N HIS A 424 14.13 -8.69 -2.33
CA HIS A 424 14.33 -7.30 -1.90
C HIS A 424 15.18 -6.55 -2.92
N ARG A 425 14.75 -5.33 -3.31
CA ARG A 425 15.53 -4.44 -4.17
C ARG A 425 16.27 -3.43 -3.30
N TYR A 426 17.54 -3.19 -3.60
CA TYR A 426 18.41 -2.32 -2.82
C TYR A 426 18.90 -1.14 -3.65
N GLU A 427 18.80 0.07 -3.09
CA GLU A 427 19.42 1.28 -3.65
C GLU A 427 20.43 1.84 -2.64
N LEU A 428 21.69 2.01 -3.06
CA LEU A 428 22.80 2.50 -2.23
C LEU A 428 23.33 3.81 -2.81
N TYR A 429 23.52 4.81 -1.96
CA TYR A 429 24.02 6.14 -2.33
C TYR A 429 25.15 6.59 -1.39
N ASN A 430 26.13 7.30 -1.95
CA ASN A 430 27.10 8.08 -1.17
C ASN A 430 26.67 9.56 -1.20
N LEU A 431 26.12 10.06 -0.10
CA LEU A 431 25.56 11.42 -0.01
C LEU A 431 26.62 12.52 -0.04
N ALA A 432 27.89 12.21 0.25
CA ALA A 432 28.99 13.17 0.14
C ALA A 432 29.34 13.48 -1.33
N ASP A 433 29.19 12.50 -2.23
CA ASP A 433 29.45 12.64 -3.67
C ASP A 433 28.17 12.90 -4.48
N ASP A 434 27.03 12.36 -4.04
CA ASP A 434 25.74 12.35 -4.75
C ASP A 434 24.56 12.58 -3.77
N ILE A 435 24.48 13.81 -3.23
CA ILE A 435 23.36 14.25 -2.37
C ILE A 435 21.98 14.21 -3.07
N GLY A 436 21.97 14.08 -4.41
CA GLY A 436 20.77 13.98 -5.22
C GLY A 436 20.27 12.55 -5.44
N GLU A 437 20.93 11.52 -4.88
CA GLU A 437 20.56 10.10 -5.02
C GLU A 437 20.29 9.70 -6.49
N THR A 438 21.18 10.16 -7.37
CA THR A 438 21.09 10.03 -8.83
C THR A 438 21.72 8.74 -9.35
N THR A 439 22.74 8.22 -8.66
CA THR A 439 23.52 7.05 -9.09
C THR A 439 23.44 5.94 -8.05
N ASN A 440 22.64 4.92 -8.32
CA ASN A 440 22.57 3.74 -7.46
C ASN A 440 23.86 2.90 -7.56
N LEU A 441 24.55 2.73 -6.43
CA LEU A 441 25.81 1.99 -6.31
C LEU A 441 25.63 0.54 -5.81
N SER A 442 24.40 0.06 -5.60
CA SER A 442 24.16 -1.17 -4.83
C SER A 442 24.76 -2.44 -5.44
N GLU A 443 24.74 -2.55 -6.78
CA GLU A 443 25.37 -3.63 -7.55
C GLU A 443 26.91 -3.46 -7.66
N GLN A 444 27.40 -2.23 -7.55
CA GLN A 444 28.82 -1.89 -7.72
C GLN A 444 29.60 -2.05 -6.41
N MET A 445 28.92 -1.90 -5.27
CA MET A 445 29.50 -1.93 -3.92
C MET A 445 28.78 -2.95 -3.02
N VAL A 446 28.64 -4.18 -3.52
CA VAL A 446 27.88 -5.28 -2.87
C VAL A 446 28.21 -5.46 -1.39
N GLU A 447 29.48 -5.41 -0.99
CA GLU A 447 29.89 -5.53 0.41
C GLU A 447 29.32 -4.39 1.30
N LYS A 448 29.30 -3.16 0.79
CA LYS A 448 28.73 -1.99 1.48
C LYS A 448 27.20 -2.08 1.54
N THR A 449 26.58 -2.52 0.45
CA THR A 449 25.13 -2.83 0.40
C THR A 449 24.76 -3.84 1.48
N GLN A 450 25.52 -4.93 1.61
CA GLN A 450 25.30 -5.98 2.61
C GLN A 450 25.55 -5.50 4.04
N GLU A 451 26.57 -4.68 4.29
CA GLU A 451 26.81 -4.05 5.61
C GLU A 451 25.58 -3.25 6.06
N LEU A 452 25.05 -2.37 5.19
CA LEU A 452 23.92 -1.52 5.51
C LEU A 452 22.58 -2.30 5.57
N ALA A 453 22.43 -3.35 4.76
CA ALA A 453 21.26 -4.22 4.82
C ALA A 453 21.19 -5.00 6.15
N ALA A 454 22.33 -5.50 6.63
CA ALA A 454 22.42 -6.15 7.93
C ALA A 454 22.11 -5.19 9.11
N LEU A 455 22.44 -3.90 8.98
CA LEU A 455 22.03 -2.88 9.95
C LEU A 455 20.51 -2.68 9.95
N ILE A 456 19.88 -2.62 8.77
CA ILE A 456 18.41 -2.59 8.68
C ILE A 456 17.81 -3.84 9.33
N GLU A 457 18.31 -5.04 9.03
CA GLU A 457 17.78 -6.30 9.56
C GLU A 457 17.91 -6.39 11.09
N THR A 458 19.04 -5.98 11.64
CA THR A 458 19.27 -5.90 13.11
C THR A 458 18.27 -4.95 13.77
N TYR A 459 18.05 -3.78 13.17
CA TYR A 459 17.09 -2.79 13.68
C TYR A 459 15.63 -3.26 13.51
N GLU A 460 15.28 -3.89 12.39
CA GLU A 460 13.95 -4.50 12.18
C GLU A 460 13.61 -5.56 13.24
N GLU A 461 14.62 -6.29 13.75
CA GLU A 461 14.48 -7.28 14.82
C GLU A 461 14.36 -6.63 16.21
N ASP A 462 15.21 -5.64 16.52
CA ASP A 462 15.21 -4.93 17.82
C ASP A 462 13.88 -4.19 18.11
N ILE A 463 13.22 -3.67 17.06
CA ILE A 463 11.95 -2.95 17.20
C ILE A 463 10.71 -3.85 17.11
N ASP A 464 10.87 -5.17 16.91
CA ASP A 464 9.80 -6.11 16.51
C ASP A 464 8.96 -5.51 15.36
N MET A 465 9.61 -5.20 14.24
CA MET A 465 8.98 -4.49 13.13
C MET A 465 7.82 -5.30 12.53
N LEU A 466 6.71 -4.64 12.22
CA LEU A 466 5.68 -5.18 11.33
C LEU A 466 6.20 -5.23 9.88
N LYS A 467 7.01 -6.26 9.59
CA LYS A 467 7.66 -6.44 8.29
C LYS A 467 6.61 -6.70 7.20
N PRO A 468 6.69 -6.05 6.02
CA PRO A 468 5.85 -6.38 4.88
C PRO A 468 6.03 -7.85 4.51
N GLN A 469 4.93 -8.53 4.21
CA GLN A 469 4.94 -9.89 3.71
C GLN A 469 4.82 -9.88 2.18
N PRO A 470 5.29 -10.92 1.47
CA PRO A 470 4.89 -11.14 0.09
C PRO A 470 3.37 -11.19 -0.03
N ASN A 471 2.80 -10.63 -1.09
CA ASN A 471 1.37 -10.80 -1.37
C ASN A 471 1.14 -12.17 -2.02
N ASP A 472 0.37 -13.03 -1.35
CA ASP A 472 -0.05 -14.35 -1.84
C ASP A 472 -0.94 -14.23 -3.08
N ASN A 473 -1.69 -13.12 -3.20
CA ASN A 473 -2.52 -12.83 -4.38
C ASN A 473 -1.72 -12.23 -5.55
N PHE A 474 -0.39 -12.04 -5.43
CA PHE A 474 0.39 -11.40 -6.48
C PHE A 474 0.58 -12.30 -7.70
N VAL A 475 -0.07 -11.95 -8.82
CA VAL A 475 -0.05 -12.71 -10.09
C VAL A 475 1.01 -12.17 -11.06
N GLY A 476 2.09 -11.60 -10.55
CA GLY A 476 3.02 -10.84 -11.36
C GLY A 476 3.77 -11.66 -12.41
N ASN A 477 4.19 -10.96 -13.47
CA ASN A 477 5.36 -11.26 -14.29
C ASN A 477 5.53 -12.73 -14.72
N SER A 478 4.45 -13.33 -15.24
CA SER A 478 4.47 -14.64 -15.86
C SER A 478 3.59 -14.65 -17.11
N GLU A 479 3.62 -15.78 -17.84
CA GLU A 479 2.72 -16.10 -18.95
C GLU A 479 1.24 -15.77 -18.64
N ALA A 480 0.79 -15.96 -17.39
CA ALA A 480 -0.58 -15.68 -16.94
C ALA A 480 -1.02 -14.20 -17.08
N ALA A 481 -0.11 -13.28 -17.39
CA ALA A 481 -0.46 -11.91 -17.75
C ALA A 481 -0.88 -11.75 -19.23
N TRP A 482 -0.62 -12.73 -20.10
CA TRP A 482 -0.85 -12.68 -21.54
C TRP A 482 -1.88 -13.72 -21.99
N PHE A 483 -2.77 -13.32 -22.90
CA PHE A 483 -3.89 -14.13 -23.42
C PHE A 483 -3.85 -14.14 -24.95
N SER A 484 -4.04 -15.30 -25.58
CA SER A 484 -4.05 -15.45 -27.04
C SER A 484 -5.46 -15.45 -27.65
N THR A 485 -5.56 -15.53 -28.98
CA THR A 485 -6.81 -15.84 -29.68
C THR A 485 -7.20 -17.32 -29.55
N TRP A 486 -8.49 -17.61 -29.77
CA TRP A 486 -9.06 -18.96 -29.85
C TRP A 486 -8.45 -19.84 -30.97
N ASP A 487 -7.71 -19.26 -31.93
CA ASP A 487 -6.99 -19.93 -33.03
C ASP A 487 -5.45 -19.88 -32.87
N THR A 488 -4.96 -19.53 -31.67
CA THR A 488 -3.53 -19.50 -31.33
C THR A 488 -3.28 -20.15 -29.96
N GLU A 489 -2.60 -21.29 -29.96
CA GLU A 489 -2.09 -21.92 -28.74
C GLU A 489 -0.98 -21.04 -28.13
N LEU A 490 -1.02 -20.87 -26.80
CA LEU A 490 -0.04 -20.11 -26.03
C LEU A 490 0.65 -21.05 -25.04
N SER A 491 1.98 -20.98 -24.98
CA SER A 491 2.81 -21.77 -24.06
C SER A 491 4.10 -21.03 -23.71
N LEU A 492 4.65 -21.28 -22.52
CA LEU A 492 6.02 -20.89 -22.16
C LEU A 492 7.03 -21.99 -22.54
N THR A 493 8.18 -21.59 -23.11
CA THR A 493 9.30 -22.48 -23.41
C THR A 493 10.29 -22.61 -22.24
N ASP A 494 11.09 -23.68 -22.23
CA ASP A 494 12.16 -23.92 -21.23
C ASP A 494 13.20 -22.79 -21.15
N ASP A 495 13.37 -22.00 -22.22
CA ASP A 495 14.26 -20.82 -22.28
C ASP A 495 13.55 -19.50 -21.96
N ASN A 496 12.41 -19.55 -21.25
CA ASN A 496 11.66 -18.39 -20.76
C ASN A 496 11.17 -17.47 -21.91
N THR A 497 10.57 -18.05 -22.95
CA THR A 497 9.96 -17.29 -24.05
C THR A 497 8.49 -17.68 -24.25
N LEU A 498 7.68 -16.71 -24.65
CA LEU A 498 6.26 -16.87 -24.87
C LEU A 498 6.02 -17.35 -26.31
N LYS A 499 5.68 -18.62 -26.49
CA LYS A 499 5.44 -19.26 -27.78
C LYS A 499 3.95 -19.24 -28.14
N LEU A 500 3.68 -18.72 -29.32
CA LEU A 500 2.40 -18.71 -30.01
C LEU A 500 2.46 -19.72 -31.16
N VAL A 501 1.53 -20.67 -31.23
CA VAL A 501 1.33 -21.55 -32.40
C VAL A 501 -0.02 -21.23 -33.01
N SER A 502 -0.04 -20.67 -34.22
CA SER A 502 -1.25 -20.18 -34.88
C SER A 502 -1.66 -21.03 -36.07
N GLU A 503 -2.88 -21.54 -36.03
CA GLU A 503 -3.59 -22.12 -37.17
C GLU A 503 -4.53 -21.09 -37.86
N GLY A 504 -4.48 -19.83 -37.41
CA GLY A 504 -5.32 -18.73 -37.89
C GLY A 504 -4.56 -17.61 -38.62
N ASN A 505 -5.33 -16.68 -39.20
CA ASN A 505 -4.82 -15.58 -40.01
C ASN A 505 -4.39 -14.32 -39.21
N THR A 506 -4.60 -14.28 -37.89
CA THR A 506 -4.30 -13.09 -37.07
C THR A 506 -3.87 -13.45 -35.63
N PRO A 507 -2.74 -14.16 -35.43
CA PRO A 507 -2.25 -14.45 -34.09
C PRO A 507 -1.95 -13.17 -33.32
N TYR A 508 -2.49 -13.08 -32.11
CA TYR A 508 -2.09 -12.06 -31.15
C TYR A 508 -1.96 -12.63 -29.75
N VAL A 509 -1.19 -11.92 -28.92
CA VAL A 509 -1.27 -11.99 -27.46
C VAL A 509 -1.63 -10.62 -26.90
N GLU A 510 -2.43 -10.58 -25.83
CA GLU A 510 -2.85 -9.36 -25.17
C GLU A 510 -2.74 -9.42 -23.65
N THR A 511 -2.66 -8.25 -23.01
CA THR A 511 -2.63 -8.12 -21.56
C THR A 511 -3.50 -6.95 -21.10
N ASN A 512 -4.33 -7.19 -20.09
CA ASN A 512 -5.00 -6.13 -19.32
C ASN A 512 -4.16 -5.72 -18.10
N HIS A 513 -3.05 -6.42 -17.82
CA HIS A 513 -2.13 -6.10 -16.74
C HIS A 513 -1.14 -5.04 -17.22
N VAL A 514 -1.59 -3.79 -17.19
CA VAL A 514 -0.83 -2.59 -17.58
C VAL A 514 -0.64 -1.65 -16.38
N PRO A 515 0.41 -0.81 -16.35
CA PRO A 515 0.50 0.21 -15.30
C PRO A 515 -0.60 1.27 -15.48
N ASN A 516 -1.02 1.89 -14.38
CA ASN A 516 -1.99 3.00 -14.39
C ASN A 516 -1.35 4.29 -14.92
N TYR A 517 -1.06 4.31 -16.22
CA TYR A 517 -0.41 5.41 -16.92
C TYR A 517 -1.44 6.25 -17.68
N LYS A 518 -1.28 7.58 -17.69
CA LYS A 518 -2.28 8.51 -18.24
C LYS A 518 -1.66 9.58 -19.15
N GLY A 519 -2.12 9.62 -20.40
CA GLY A 519 -1.71 10.59 -21.42
C GLY A 519 -0.26 10.47 -21.87
N GLY A 520 0.07 11.17 -22.95
CA GLY A 520 1.45 11.24 -23.46
C GLY A 520 1.88 10.04 -24.31
N SER A 521 3.13 10.10 -24.77
CA SER A 521 3.71 9.10 -25.67
C SER A 521 4.51 8.04 -24.89
N LEU A 522 4.55 6.82 -25.43
CA LEU A 522 5.10 5.61 -24.83
C LEU A 522 5.81 4.79 -25.89
N LYS A 523 6.67 3.85 -25.48
CA LYS A 523 7.28 2.85 -26.37
C LYS A 523 6.95 1.45 -25.87
N MET A 524 6.60 0.55 -26.77
CA MET A 524 6.59 -0.88 -26.52
C MET A 524 7.83 -1.50 -27.16
N ALA A 525 8.62 -2.24 -26.39
CA ALA A 525 9.79 -2.97 -26.87
C ALA A 525 9.65 -4.47 -26.58
N PHE A 526 10.03 -5.32 -27.52
CA PHE A 526 10.07 -6.78 -27.36
C PHE A 526 11.01 -7.41 -28.40
N ASP A 527 11.60 -8.55 -28.06
CA ASP A 527 12.23 -9.41 -29.05
C ASP A 527 11.20 -10.38 -29.62
N MET A 528 11.28 -10.69 -30.92
CA MET A 528 10.48 -11.73 -31.57
C MET A 528 11.30 -12.59 -32.54
N ARG A 529 10.93 -13.86 -32.68
CA ARG A 529 11.24 -14.68 -33.86
C ARG A 529 9.97 -15.32 -34.40
N SER A 530 9.91 -15.59 -35.70
CA SER A 530 8.70 -16.14 -36.33
C SER A 530 8.98 -16.93 -37.60
N SER A 531 8.15 -17.94 -37.87
CA SER A 531 8.05 -18.69 -39.12
C SER A 531 6.81 -18.34 -39.97
N SER A 532 6.04 -17.34 -39.54
CA SER A 532 4.76 -16.91 -40.12
C SER A 532 4.95 -15.95 -41.32
N ASN A 533 4.03 -15.03 -41.58
CA ASN A 533 4.15 -14.00 -42.61
C ASN A 533 3.32 -12.74 -42.32
N GLY A 534 3.61 -11.65 -43.04
CA GLY A 534 2.83 -10.41 -43.02
C GLY A 534 3.53 -9.24 -42.32
N ASN A 535 2.72 -8.28 -41.87
CA ASN A 535 3.15 -7.20 -40.96
C ASN A 535 2.46 -7.39 -39.62
N GLY A 536 3.18 -7.13 -38.54
CA GLY A 536 2.61 -7.09 -37.21
C GLY A 536 1.87 -5.77 -36.93
N ARG A 537 1.04 -5.79 -35.88
CA ARG A 537 0.37 -4.63 -35.30
C ARG A 537 0.55 -4.66 -33.78
N PHE A 538 0.89 -3.53 -33.21
CA PHE A 538 0.76 -3.30 -31.78
C PHE A 538 -0.49 -2.46 -31.55
N LEU A 539 -1.39 -2.93 -30.68
CA LEU A 539 -2.68 -2.34 -30.41
C LEU A 539 -2.82 -2.03 -28.91
N TRP A 540 -3.62 -1.02 -28.58
CA TRP A 540 -3.92 -0.67 -27.20
C TRP A 540 -5.37 -0.22 -27.03
N LYS A 541 -5.85 -0.29 -25.79
CA LYS A 541 -7.14 0.22 -25.37
C LYS A 541 -6.99 1.14 -24.16
N THR A 542 -7.91 2.08 -23.98
CA THR A 542 -7.80 3.15 -22.98
C THR A 542 -9.10 3.37 -22.21
N SER A 543 -9.13 4.33 -21.30
CA SER A 543 -10.36 4.74 -20.63
C SER A 543 -11.39 5.40 -21.55
N ALA A 544 -11.01 5.78 -22.78
CA ALA A 544 -11.92 6.34 -23.78
C ALA A 544 -12.52 5.27 -24.72
N SER A 545 -11.79 4.18 -24.97
CA SER A 545 -12.31 3.01 -25.70
C SER A 545 -11.76 1.71 -25.10
N ASN A 546 -12.65 0.80 -24.71
CA ASN A 546 -12.30 -0.51 -24.14
C ASN A 546 -12.04 -1.60 -25.21
N THR A 547 -12.04 -1.22 -26.49
CA THR A 547 -11.73 -2.07 -27.65
C THR A 547 -10.35 -1.74 -28.21
N PHE A 548 -9.69 -2.74 -28.81
CA PHE A 548 -8.33 -2.63 -29.38
C PHE A 548 -8.33 -1.98 -30.78
N ASP A 549 -8.95 -0.80 -30.90
CA ASP A 549 -9.13 -0.10 -32.18
C ASP A 549 -7.93 0.80 -32.53
N SER A 550 -7.16 1.22 -31.53
CA SER A 550 -5.95 2.02 -31.70
C SER A 550 -4.75 1.11 -31.95
N PHE A 551 -4.03 1.32 -33.04
CA PHE A 551 -2.88 0.49 -33.41
C PHE A 551 -1.78 1.23 -34.18
N VAL A 552 -0.58 0.67 -34.13
CA VAL A 552 0.56 0.99 -35.01
C VAL A 552 1.07 -0.31 -35.64
N SER A 553 1.33 -0.28 -36.95
CA SER A 553 1.89 -1.43 -37.66
C SER A 553 3.42 -1.46 -37.56
N PHE A 554 4.01 -2.64 -37.47
CA PHE A 554 5.46 -2.86 -37.54
C PHE A 554 5.78 -3.99 -38.52
N THR A 555 6.98 -3.98 -39.11
CA THR A 555 7.43 -5.02 -40.04
C THR A 555 8.36 -5.98 -39.32
N GLY A 556 7.92 -7.24 -39.17
CA GLY A 556 8.75 -8.34 -38.68
C GLY A 556 9.40 -9.12 -39.82
N LYS A 557 10.58 -9.66 -39.57
CA LYS A 557 11.16 -10.78 -40.34
C LYS A 557 10.54 -12.08 -39.86
N HIS A 558 10.21 -12.95 -40.82
CA HIS A 558 9.71 -14.30 -40.54
C HIS A 558 10.68 -15.36 -41.10
N ASP A 559 11.96 -15.21 -40.74
CA ASP A 559 13.08 -16.07 -41.16
C ASP A 559 13.54 -17.03 -40.04
N GLY A 560 12.75 -17.17 -38.96
CA GLY A 560 13.08 -17.95 -37.77
C GLY A 560 14.14 -17.33 -36.84
N ASN A 561 14.73 -16.17 -37.20
CA ASN A 561 15.75 -15.51 -36.39
C ASN A 561 15.14 -14.50 -35.40
N TRP A 562 15.83 -14.30 -34.27
CA TRP A 562 15.47 -13.25 -33.31
C TRP A 562 15.73 -11.85 -33.89
N GLN A 563 14.79 -10.94 -33.64
CA GLN A 563 14.90 -9.50 -33.91
C GLN A 563 14.30 -8.70 -32.75
N SER A 564 14.84 -7.52 -32.47
CA SER A 564 14.23 -6.58 -31.53
C SER A 564 13.28 -5.66 -32.27
N VAL A 565 12.08 -5.48 -31.74
CA VAL A 565 11.03 -4.59 -32.24
C VAL A 565 10.76 -3.52 -31.18
N THR A 566 10.64 -2.27 -31.63
CA THR A 566 10.20 -1.15 -30.79
C THR A 566 9.13 -0.37 -31.53
N VAL A 567 8.02 -0.06 -30.85
CA VAL A 567 6.86 0.64 -31.41
C VAL A 567 6.50 1.83 -30.52
N ASP A 568 6.61 3.04 -31.06
CA ASP A 568 6.07 4.25 -30.43
C ASP A 568 4.54 4.29 -30.54
N PHE A 569 3.87 4.67 -29.45
CA PHE A 569 2.43 4.94 -29.44
C PHE A 569 2.09 6.12 -28.52
N THR A 570 0.86 6.62 -28.55
CA THR A 570 0.45 7.81 -27.78
C THR A 570 -0.97 7.68 -27.27
N LEU A 571 -1.17 8.08 -26.02
CA LEU A 571 -2.46 8.17 -25.34
C LEU A 571 -3.00 9.59 -25.41
N GLY A 572 -4.32 9.75 -25.54
CA GLY A 572 -4.95 11.06 -25.39
C GLY A 572 -4.65 11.67 -24.01
N ASN A 573 -4.49 13.00 -23.91
CA ASN A 573 -4.05 13.68 -22.67
C ASN A 573 -4.89 13.38 -21.41
N THR A 574 -6.14 12.96 -21.59
CA THR A 574 -7.06 12.58 -20.50
C THR A 574 -7.23 11.07 -20.34
N GLU A 575 -6.63 10.26 -21.21
CA GLU A 575 -6.83 8.82 -21.30
C GLU A 575 -5.86 8.02 -20.45
N THR A 576 -6.39 7.04 -19.72
CA THR A 576 -5.61 6.05 -18.98
C THR A 576 -5.45 4.77 -19.81
N LEU A 577 -4.25 4.18 -19.85
CA LEU A 577 -4.01 2.90 -20.50
C LEU A 577 -4.78 1.76 -19.80
N ARG A 578 -5.45 0.89 -20.58
CA ARG A 578 -6.29 -0.22 -20.07
C ARG A 578 -5.92 -1.61 -20.57
N GLY A 579 -5.13 -1.71 -21.63
CA GLY A 579 -4.63 -2.98 -22.14
C GLY A 579 -3.77 -2.81 -23.39
N LEU A 580 -2.92 -3.81 -23.65
CA LEU A 580 -2.00 -3.88 -24.79
C LEU A 580 -2.18 -5.20 -25.53
N ARG A 581 -1.94 -5.21 -26.85
CA ARG A 581 -2.01 -6.40 -27.70
C ARG A 581 -0.89 -6.38 -28.73
N ILE A 582 -0.13 -7.46 -28.83
CA ILE A 582 0.88 -7.70 -29.86
C ILE A 582 0.28 -8.70 -30.84
N GLN A 583 -0.14 -8.22 -32.01
CA GLN A 583 -0.45 -9.08 -33.16
C GLN A 583 0.83 -9.21 -33.99
N SER A 584 1.52 -10.34 -33.90
CA SER A 584 2.89 -10.47 -34.43
C SER A 584 2.98 -10.82 -35.92
N SER A 585 1.89 -11.28 -36.53
CA SER A 585 1.82 -11.62 -37.95
C SER A 585 0.39 -11.46 -38.52
N SER A 586 0.21 -11.82 -39.80
CA SER A 586 -1.10 -11.92 -40.46
C SER A 586 -1.30 -13.26 -41.17
N GLY A 587 -0.85 -14.35 -40.56
CA GLY A 587 -0.97 -15.70 -41.11
C GLY A 587 -0.60 -16.78 -40.09
N GLU A 588 -0.76 -18.03 -40.50
CA GLU A 588 -0.38 -19.23 -39.73
C GLU A 588 1.13 -19.26 -39.41
N GLY A 589 1.51 -20.05 -38.40
CA GLY A 589 2.92 -20.32 -38.07
C GLY A 589 3.24 -20.14 -36.59
N GLU A 590 4.52 -20.34 -36.26
CA GLU A 590 5.03 -20.15 -34.90
C GLU A 590 5.60 -18.74 -34.72
N ILE A 591 5.33 -18.13 -33.58
CA ILE A 591 5.99 -16.90 -33.10
C ILE A 591 6.49 -17.15 -31.67
N GLU A 592 7.67 -16.68 -31.34
CA GLU A 592 8.12 -16.56 -29.95
C GLU A 592 8.45 -15.12 -29.60
N LEU A 593 8.10 -14.71 -28.38
CA LEU A 593 8.31 -13.36 -27.83
C LEU A 593 9.11 -13.43 -26.52
N ARG A 594 9.97 -12.44 -26.28
CA ARG A 594 10.66 -12.24 -24.99
C ARG A 594 11.05 -10.78 -24.78
N ASN A 595 11.65 -10.45 -23.63
CA ASN A 595 12.13 -9.09 -23.29
C ASN A 595 11.04 -8.02 -23.46
N ILE A 596 9.79 -8.39 -23.13
CA ILE A 596 8.58 -7.61 -23.40
C ILE A 596 8.47 -6.48 -22.37
N ARG A 597 8.47 -5.23 -22.85
CA ARG A 597 8.65 -4.03 -22.02
C ARG A 597 7.83 -2.84 -22.52
N LEU A 598 7.27 -2.09 -21.58
CA LEU A 598 6.66 -0.79 -21.79
C LEU A 598 7.57 0.28 -21.20
N LEU A 599 7.98 1.23 -22.03
CA LEU A 599 8.92 2.28 -21.69
C LEU A 599 8.25 3.66 -21.80
N SER A 600 8.75 4.63 -21.04
CA SER A 600 8.48 6.04 -21.27
C SER A 600 9.21 6.54 -22.54
N GLN A 601 8.91 7.75 -23.00
CA GLN A 601 9.68 8.37 -24.09
C GLN A 601 11.16 8.63 -23.74
N SER A 602 11.50 8.76 -22.45
CA SER A 602 12.89 8.84 -21.98
C SER A 602 13.52 7.46 -21.71
N GLU A 603 12.89 6.39 -22.20
CA GLU A 603 13.35 5.00 -22.13
C GLU A 603 13.47 4.42 -20.69
N GLU A 604 12.76 5.03 -19.74
CA GLU A 604 12.55 4.48 -18.40
C GLU A 604 11.58 3.29 -18.48
N GLU A 605 11.92 2.16 -17.85
CA GLU A 605 11.06 0.98 -17.82
C GLU A 605 9.83 1.19 -16.91
N LEU A 606 8.67 1.43 -17.52
CA LEU A 606 7.40 1.60 -16.80
C LEU A 606 6.78 0.25 -16.41
N ARG A 607 7.05 -0.80 -17.20
CA ARG A 607 6.71 -2.19 -16.90
C ARG A 607 7.53 -3.15 -17.76
N THR A 608 8.06 -4.19 -17.12
CA THR A 608 8.70 -5.33 -17.78
C THR A 608 7.90 -6.59 -17.44
N TRP A 609 7.53 -7.37 -18.46
CA TRP A 609 6.90 -8.67 -18.30
C TRP A 609 7.99 -9.73 -18.43
N GLU A 610 8.54 -10.14 -17.29
CA GLU A 610 9.35 -11.36 -17.21
C GLU A 610 8.51 -12.58 -17.60
N LEU A 611 9.19 -13.62 -18.07
CA LEU A 611 8.58 -14.83 -18.62
C LEU A 611 9.20 -16.07 -17.95
N ASP A 612 9.27 -16.09 -16.63
CA ASP A 612 9.98 -17.17 -15.92
C ASP A 612 9.15 -18.45 -15.75
N SER A 613 9.82 -19.59 -15.94
CA SER A 613 9.29 -20.94 -15.69
C SER A 613 9.32 -21.36 -14.21
N LYS A 614 9.94 -20.56 -13.32
CA LYS A 614 10.07 -20.88 -11.89
C LYS A 614 8.85 -20.45 -11.06
N GLY A 615 7.95 -19.67 -11.64
CA GLY A 615 6.58 -19.45 -11.17
C GLY A 615 5.59 -20.59 -11.50
N VAL A 616 6.01 -21.67 -12.19
CA VAL A 616 5.08 -22.69 -12.70
C VAL A 616 5.22 -24.05 -12.00
N ILE A 617 4.31 -24.34 -11.06
CA ILE A 617 3.44 -25.54 -11.10
C ILE A 617 2.06 -25.20 -10.48
N ALA A 618 1.27 -24.42 -11.21
CA ALA A 618 -0.21 -24.44 -11.21
C ALA A 618 -0.70 -23.45 -12.29
N GLY A 619 -1.40 -23.91 -13.32
CA GLY A 619 -2.04 -23.02 -14.29
C GLY A 619 -1.39 -22.87 -15.66
N LEU A 620 -1.00 -23.99 -16.31
CA LEU A 620 -1.56 -24.18 -17.64
C LEU A 620 -3.01 -24.68 -17.42
N SER A 621 -3.97 -24.02 -18.08
CA SER A 621 -5.42 -24.07 -17.85
C SER A 621 -5.91 -23.74 -16.43
N GLU A 622 -6.02 -22.44 -16.08
CA GLU A 622 -7.05 -21.95 -15.13
C GLU A 622 -7.20 -20.41 -15.08
N ASN A 623 -6.16 -19.64 -15.42
CA ASN A 623 -6.10 -18.19 -15.16
C ASN A 623 -6.85 -17.27 -16.15
N ASN A 624 -8.01 -17.71 -16.65
CA ASN A 624 -9.00 -16.82 -17.27
C ASN A 624 -10.26 -16.82 -16.38
N ALA A 625 -10.11 -16.34 -15.14
CA ALA A 625 -11.11 -16.40 -14.08
C ALA A 625 -11.74 -15.03 -13.71
N PRO A 626 -12.51 -14.39 -14.60
CA PRO A 626 -13.48 -13.38 -14.19
C PRO A 626 -14.71 -14.09 -13.58
N ALA A 627 -14.85 -13.96 -12.26
CA ALA A 627 -15.80 -14.66 -11.39
C ALA A 627 -15.60 -16.19 -11.29
N ILE A 628 -15.51 -16.70 -10.06
CA ILE A 628 -15.43 -18.15 -9.81
C ILE A 628 -16.82 -18.73 -10.02
N CYS A 629 -17.04 -19.34 -11.18
CA CYS A 629 -18.14 -20.28 -11.38
C CYS A 629 -17.71 -21.62 -10.79
N THR A 630 -18.33 -21.98 -9.67
CA THR A 630 -18.13 -23.30 -9.05
C THR A 630 -18.50 -24.41 -10.04
N PRO A 631 -17.85 -25.60 -9.98
CA PRO A 631 -18.27 -26.75 -10.78
C PRO A 631 -19.74 -27.06 -10.52
N GLN A 632 -20.58 -26.76 -11.51
CA GLN A 632 -22.03 -26.90 -11.45
C GLN A 632 -22.53 -27.52 -12.76
N LEU A 633 -23.66 -28.22 -12.66
CA LEU A 633 -24.26 -28.96 -13.77
C LEU A 633 -25.34 -28.15 -14.49
N GLU A 634 -25.74 -27.01 -13.92
CA GLU A 634 -26.84 -26.17 -14.39
C GLU A 634 -26.45 -24.69 -14.25
N TRP A 635 -26.92 -23.85 -15.17
CA TRP A 635 -26.71 -22.40 -15.22
C TRP A 635 -28.05 -21.72 -15.50
N ASP A 636 -28.50 -20.88 -14.58
CA ASP A 636 -29.66 -19.99 -14.73
C ASP A 636 -29.16 -18.55 -14.95
N PHE A 637 -29.57 -17.90 -16.03
CA PHE A 637 -28.97 -16.62 -16.41
C PHE A 637 -29.34 -15.43 -15.52
N GLU A 638 -30.26 -15.57 -14.55
CA GLU A 638 -30.46 -14.56 -13.49
C GLU A 638 -29.25 -14.49 -12.53
N ARG A 639 -28.50 -15.60 -12.36
CA ARG A 639 -27.39 -15.73 -11.39
C ARG A 639 -26.06 -16.06 -12.05
N ASP A 640 -26.09 -16.91 -13.07
CA ASP A 640 -24.95 -17.61 -13.63
C ASP A 640 -24.50 -17.04 -14.99
N ALA A 641 -25.09 -15.95 -15.46
CA ALA A 641 -24.68 -15.30 -16.72
C ALA A 641 -23.21 -14.88 -16.74
N SER A 642 -22.65 -14.55 -15.56
CA SER A 642 -21.22 -14.25 -15.41
C SER A 642 -20.30 -15.44 -15.72
N CYS A 643 -20.85 -16.66 -15.85
CA CYS A 643 -20.15 -17.88 -16.26
C CYS A 643 -20.04 -18.06 -17.77
N TRP A 644 -20.61 -17.20 -18.60
CA TRP A 644 -20.58 -17.35 -20.05
C TRP A 644 -19.94 -16.14 -20.72
N ASN A 645 -19.03 -16.37 -21.68
CA ASN A 645 -18.54 -15.33 -22.57
C ASN A 645 -19.44 -15.23 -23.80
N LEU A 646 -19.84 -14.02 -24.14
CA LEU A 646 -20.33 -13.68 -25.47
C LEU A 646 -19.11 -13.37 -26.34
N GLU A 647 -18.87 -14.21 -27.33
CA GLU A 647 -17.74 -14.15 -28.26
C GLU A 647 -18.23 -14.04 -29.70
N LYS A 648 -17.34 -13.65 -30.63
CA LYS A 648 -17.57 -13.49 -32.09
C LYS A 648 -19.00 -13.11 -32.49
N HIS A 649 -19.24 -11.83 -32.77
CA HIS A 649 -20.53 -11.37 -33.31
C HIS A 649 -21.76 -11.64 -32.41
N LEU A 650 -21.59 -12.05 -31.15
CA LEU A 650 -22.63 -12.07 -30.14
C LEU A 650 -22.41 -10.92 -29.16
N SER A 651 -23.43 -10.11 -28.87
CA SER A 651 -23.38 -9.01 -27.91
C SER A 651 -24.71 -8.85 -27.21
N GLY A 652 -24.72 -8.70 -25.88
CA GLY A 652 -25.93 -8.76 -25.09
C GLY A 652 -25.69 -8.56 -23.60
N GLU A 653 -26.78 -8.50 -22.85
CA GLU A 653 -26.81 -8.36 -21.40
C GLU A 653 -27.95 -9.20 -20.81
N VAL A 654 -28.07 -9.24 -19.47
CA VAL A 654 -29.12 -10.00 -18.80
C VAL A 654 -30.33 -9.10 -18.59
N GLU A 655 -31.49 -9.50 -19.12
CA GLU A 655 -32.78 -8.87 -18.87
C GLU A 655 -33.78 -9.95 -18.41
N ASP A 656 -34.58 -9.65 -17.39
CA ASP A 656 -35.66 -10.52 -16.86
C ASP A 656 -35.26 -12.02 -16.66
N GLY A 657 -34.03 -12.28 -16.22
CA GLY A 657 -33.51 -13.61 -15.92
C GLY A 657 -33.01 -14.42 -17.13
N ALA A 658 -32.91 -13.80 -18.32
CA ALA A 658 -32.34 -14.40 -19.51
C ALA A 658 -31.19 -13.55 -20.07
N LEU A 659 -30.20 -14.21 -20.67
CA LEU A 659 -29.23 -13.52 -21.53
C LEU A 659 -29.91 -13.13 -22.83
N VAL A 660 -30.12 -11.83 -23.05
CA VAL A 660 -30.68 -11.25 -24.27
C VAL A 660 -29.52 -10.82 -25.16
N ALA A 661 -29.28 -11.55 -26.25
CA ALA A 661 -28.11 -11.35 -27.11
C ALA A 661 -28.50 -11.07 -28.57
N SER A 662 -27.97 -9.98 -29.10
CA SER A 662 -28.00 -9.62 -30.52
C SER A 662 -26.91 -10.37 -31.29
N VAL A 663 -27.28 -10.90 -32.45
CA VAL A 663 -26.35 -11.50 -33.41
C VAL A 663 -25.99 -10.46 -34.47
N LEU A 664 -24.69 -10.19 -34.57
CA LEU A 664 -24.06 -9.09 -35.32
C LEU A 664 -23.28 -9.58 -36.55
N GLY A 665 -23.39 -10.85 -36.91
CA GLY A 665 -22.58 -11.51 -37.93
C GLY A 665 -22.72 -13.03 -37.92
N ILE A 666 -21.92 -13.70 -38.74
CA ILE A 666 -21.88 -15.17 -38.83
C ILE A 666 -21.10 -15.79 -37.66
N ASP A 667 -21.45 -17.02 -37.28
CA ASP A 667 -20.87 -17.74 -36.14
C ASP A 667 -20.91 -16.97 -34.80
N PRO A 668 -22.11 -16.63 -34.28
CA PRO A 668 -22.26 -16.20 -32.89
C PRO A 668 -21.76 -17.28 -31.93
N ILE A 669 -20.95 -16.93 -30.93
CA ILE A 669 -20.37 -17.89 -29.99
C ILE A 669 -20.74 -17.53 -28.55
N LEU A 670 -21.18 -18.52 -27.77
CA LEU A 670 -21.29 -18.45 -26.33
C LEU A 670 -20.39 -19.54 -25.70
N THR A 671 -19.33 -19.19 -24.98
CA THR A 671 -18.44 -20.17 -24.32
C THR A 671 -18.65 -20.18 -22.81
N LEU A 672 -18.55 -21.36 -22.18
CA LEU A 672 -18.52 -21.47 -20.72
C LEU A 672 -17.15 -21.07 -20.18
N ARG A 673 -17.13 -20.29 -19.09
CA ARG A 673 -15.93 -19.90 -18.33
C ARG A 673 -15.56 -20.96 -17.31
N GLY A 674 -14.24 -21.17 -17.16
CA GLY A 674 -13.69 -22.16 -16.23
C GLY A 674 -13.61 -23.56 -16.82
N GLY A 675 -12.87 -24.45 -16.13
CA GLY A 675 -12.82 -25.87 -16.46
C GLY A 675 -14.06 -26.60 -15.93
N LEU A 676 -14.63 -27.47 -16.77
CA LEU A 676 -15.60 -28.46 -16.29
C LEU A 676 -14.87 -29.70 -15.74
N ASN A 677 -15.53 -30.40 -14.82
CA ASN A 677 -15.12 -31.72 -14.34
C ASN A 677 -16.35 -32.65 -14.29
N VAL A 678 -17.03 -32.78 -15.43
CA VAL A 678 -18.28 -33.54 -15.55
C VAL A 678 -17.96 -34.90 -16.19
N PRO A 679 -18.12 -36.03 -15.49
CA PRO A 679 -17.81 -37.33 -16.06
C PRO A 679 -18.84 -37.69 -17.15
N SER A 680 -18.38 -37.85 -18.40
CA SER A 680 -19.26 -38.00 -19.57
C SER A 680 -20.14 -39.26 -19.54
N LEU A 681 -19.75 -40.24 -18.71
CA LEU A 681 -20.49 -41.47 -18.43
C LEU A 681 -21.85 -41.23 -17.74
N TYR A 682 -21.94 -40.24 -16.86
CA TYR A 682 -23.14 -39.95 -16.06
C TYR A 682 -24.01 -38.84 -16.64
N TYR A 683 -23.46 -38.08 -17.58
CA TYR A 683 -24.08 -36.92 -18.22
C TYR A 683 -23.70 -36.95 -19.70
N SER A 684 -24.60 -37.43 -20.56
CA SER A 684 -24.42 -37.37 -22.02
C SER A 684 -25.45 -36.50 -22.73
N GLU A 685 -26.45 -36.00 -22.02
CA GLU A 685 -27.44 -35.06 -22.55
C GLU A 685 -27.21 -33.64 -22.01
N MET A 686 -27.45 -32.62 -22.84
CA MET A 686 -27.49 -31.22 -22.43
C MET A 686 -28.82 -30.57 -22.81
N ARG A 687 -29.42 -29.83 -21.88
CA ARG A 687 -30.61 -29.01 -22.06
C ARG A 687 -30.24 -27.54 -22.25
N ILE A 688 -30.77 -26.90 -23.28
CA ILE A 688 -30.71 -25.45 -23.50
C ILE A 688 -32.14 -24.92 -23.59
N ARG A 689 -32.48 -23.90 -22.81
CA ARG A 689 -33.77 -23.19 -22.89
C ARG A 689 -33.60 -21.82 -23.52
N MET A 690 -34.06 -21.66 -24.75
CA MET A 690 -33.85 -20.42 -25.52
C MET A 690 -35.01 -20.02 -26.44
N LYS A 691 -35.06 -18.74 -26.80
CA LYS A 691 -35.81 -18.18 -27.94
C LYS A 691 -34.87 -17.96 -29.13
N ASN A 692 -35.41 -17.96 -30.34
CA ASN A 692 -34.66 -17.74 -31.57
C ASN A 692 -35.40 -16.77 -32.51
N ALA A 693 -35.24 -15.48 -32.25
CA ALA A 693 -35.75 -14.41 -33.11
C ALA A 693 -34.82 -14.14 -34.31
N SER A 694 -34.29 -15.21 -34.92
CA SER A 694 -33.43 -15.18 -36.11
C SER A 694 -33.93 -16.14 -37.19
N SER A 695 -33.42 -15.99 -38.40
CA SER A 695 -33.70 -16.91 -39.50
C SER A 695 -32.96 -18.26 -39.42
N ALA A 696 -32.11 -18.49 -38.40
CA ALA A 696 -31.40 -19.76 -38.22
C ALA A 696 -32.35 -20.90 -37.86
N SER A 697 -32.13 -22.09 -38.45
CA SER A 697 -32.91 -23.29 -38.20
C SER A 697 -32.15 -24.40 -37.45
N ASN A 698 -30.90 -24.17 -37.07
CA ASN A 698 -30.12 -25.06 -36.20
C ASN A 698 -29.21 -24.23 -35.29
N GLY A 699 -28.82 -24.80 -34.16
CA GLY A 699 -27.67 -24.42 -33.36
C GLY A 699 -26.69 -25.60 -33.24
N ALA A 700 -25.57 -25.39 -32.56
CA ALA A 700 -24.60 -26.43 -32.27
C ALA A 700 -24.10 -26.35 -30.82
N ILE A 701 -23.88 -27.50 -30.18
CA ILE A 701 -23.11 -27.62 -28.94
C ILE A 701 -21.75 -28.20 -29.31
N TYR A 702 -20.70 -27.42 -29.11
CA TYR A 702 -19.30 -27.83 -29.17
C TYR A 702 -18.81 -28.23 -27.78
N PHE A 703 -17.94 -29.22 -27.71
CA PHE A 703 -17.39 -29.72 -26.45
C PHE A 703 -15.91 -30.09 -26.57
N ARG A 704 -15.25 -30.24 -25.42
CA ARG A 704 -13.94 -30.89 -25.29
C ARG A 704 -13.90 -31.77 -24.05
N THR A 705 -13.07 -32.80 -24.07
CA THR A 705 -12.91 -33.73 -22.94
C THR A 705 -11.44 -34.02 -22.65
N SER A 706 -11.16 -34.62 -21.49
CA SER A 706 -9.83 -35.10 -21.10
C SER A 706 -9.21 -36.11 -22.07
N GLU A 707 -10.05 -36.77 -22.89
CA GLU A 707 -9.62 -37.69 -23.96
C GLU A 707 -9.52 -36.99 -25.32
N ASN A 708 -10.26 -35.89 -25.53
CA ASN A 708 -10.34 -35.12 -26.77
C ASN A 708 -10.35 -33.60 -26.46
N PRO A 709 -9.19 -32.98 -26.20
CA PRO A 709 -9.10 -31.63 -25.60
C PRO A 709 -9.40 -30.47 -26.56
N SER A 710 -9.70 -30.74 -27.83
CA SER A 710 -10.04 -29.73 -28.84
C SER A 710 -11.55 -29.60 -29.06
N PHE A 711 -12.03 -28.40 -29.38
CA PHE A 711 -13.39 -28.20 -29.88
C PHE A 711 -13.53 -28.52 -31.39
N VAL A 712 -12.42 -28.66 -32.12
CA VAL A 712 -12.44 -28.86 -33.58
C VAL A 712 -12.99 -30.25 -33.92
N GLY A 713 -14.12 -30.28 -34.62
CA GLY A 713 -14.80 -31.53 -34.99
C GLY A 713 -15.58 -32.20 -33.84
N ASN A 714 -15.65 -31.57 -32.66
CA ASN A 714 -16.37 -32.09 -31.49
C ASN A 714 -17.63 -31.27 -31.25
N PHE A 715 -18.70 -31.59 -32.01
CA PHE A 715 -19.98 -30.90 -31.87
C PHE A 715 -21.18 -31.74 -32.28
N VAL A 716 -22.34 -31.43 -31.70
CA VAL A 716 -23.65 -31.97 -32.09
C VAL A 716 -24.57 -30.81 -32.47
N LEU A 717 -25.30 -30.98 -33.57
CA LEU A 717 -26.29 -30.01 -34.04
C LEU A 717 -27.65 -30.25 -33.38
N PHE A 718 -28.39 -29.18 -33.12
CA PHE A 718 -29.78 -29.24 -32.67
C PHE A 718 -30.67 -28.32 -33.49
N THR A 719 -31.88 -28.76 -33.80
CA THR A 719 -32.82 -28.02 -34.67
C THR A 719 -33.47 -26.87 -33.90
N LEU A 720 -33.51 -25.69 -34.50
CA LEU A 720 -34.20 -24.50 -33.99
C LEU A 720 -35.45 -24.20 -34.82
N THR A 721 -36.49 -23.69 -34.16
CA THR A 721 -37.59 -23.02 -34.87
C THR A 721 -37.14 -21.61 -35.26
N ALA A 722 -37.17 -21.28 -36.54
CA ALA A 722 -36.71 -19.99 -37.07
C ALA A 722 -37.78 -18.89 -36.88
N ASN A 723 -37.35 -17.72 -36.39
CA ASN A 723 -38.18 -16.55 -36.06
C ASN A 723 -39.26 -16.86 -35.00
N ASP A 724 -38.88 -17.61 -33.96
CA ASP A 724 -39.77 -17.98 -32.86
C ASP A 724 -39.40 -17.20 -31.58
N ASP A 725 -40.37 -16.43 -31.08
CA ASP A 725 -40.26 -15.61 -29.88
C ASP A 725 -40.66 -16.35 -28.59
N GLN A 726 -40.99 -17.64 -28.68
CA GLN A 726 -41.33 -18.49 -27.54
C GLN A 726 -40.13 -19.31 -27.06
N PHE A 727 -39.95 -19.38 -25.73
CA PHE A 727 -38.91 -20.22 -25.12
C PHE A 727 -39.18 -21.70 -25.39
N GLN A 728 -38.20 -22.36 -26.00
CA GLN A 728 -38.17 -23.80 -26.25
C GLN A 728 -37.03 -24.46 -25.47
N ASP A 729 -37.26 -25.71 -25.06
CA ASP A 729 -36.27 -26.58 -24.45
C ASP A 729 -35.69 -27.52 -25.51
N PHE A 730 -34.39 -27.40 -25.76
CA PHE A 730 -33.62 -28.25 -26.67
C PHE A 730 -32.78 -29.21 -25.84
N ILE A 731 -33.07 -30.51 -25.95
CA ILE A 731 -32.25 -31.58 -25.35
C ILE A 731 -31.38 -32.16 -26.45
N VAL A 732 -30.06 -32.17 -26.22
CA VAL A 732 -29.04 -32.58 -27.19
C VAL A 732 -28.27 -33.75 -26.58
N ASP A 733 -28.40 -34.93 -27.19
CA ASP A 733 -27.66 -36.12 -26.79
C ASP A 733 -26.29 -36.15 -27.50
N MET A 734 -25.25 -36.30 -26.71
CA MET A 734 -23.85 -36.37 -27.11
C MET A 734 -23.32 -37.81 -27.10
N SER A 735 -24.09 -38.77 -26.58
CA SER A 735 -23.67 -40.16 -26.31
C SER A 735 -23.19 -40.92 -27.55
N GLU A 736 -23.76 -40.62 -28.72
CA GLU A 736 -23.38 -41.25 -30.00
C GLU A 736 -22.20 -40.56 -30.69
N HIS A 737 -21.71 -39.41 -30.19
CA HIS A 737 -20.57 -38.72 -30.79
C HIS A 737 -19.26 -39.44 -30.47
N ALA A 738 -18.50 -39.85 -31.50
CA ALA A 738 -17.34 -40.76 -31.36
C ALA A 738 -16.23 -40.27 -30.39
N ASN A 739 -16.17 -38.97 -30.13
CA ASN A 739 -15.20 -38.32 -29.26
C ASN A 739 -15.75 -37.98 -27.84
N TRP A 740 -16.96 -38.44 -27.50
CA TRP A 740 -17.59 -38.25 -26.19
C TRP A 740 -17.09 -39.30 -25.18
N GLY A 741 -16.02 -38.98 -24.45
CA GLY A 741 -15.36 -39.89 -23.51
C GLY A 741 -14.55 -39.15 -22.44
N GLY A 742 -14.25 -39.81 -21.33
CA GLY A 742 -13.52 -39.23 -20.20
C GLY A 742 -14.31 -38.19 -19.37
N THR A 743 -13.65 -37.09 -19.04
CA THR A 743 -14.23 -35.94 -18.33
C THR A 743 -14.50 -34.81 -19.30
N VAL A 744 -15.70 -34.24 -19.34
CA VAL A 744 -16.00 -33.02 -20.10
C VAL A 744 -15.32 -31.83 -19.42
N GLU A 745 -14.52 -31.08 -20.18
CA GLU A 745 -13.62 -30.01 -19.71
C GLU A 745 -13.97 -28.62 -20.26
N GLY A 746 -14.96 -28.54 -21.15
CA GLY A 746 -15.47 -27.26 -21.67
C GLY A 746 -16.63 -27.44 -22.64
N ILE A 747 -17.52 -26.44 -22.67
CA ILE A 747 -18.69 -26.35 -23.54
C ILE A 747 -18.69 -24.99 -24.26
N ARG A 748 -19.08 -25.01 -25.52
CA ARG A 748 -19.38 -23.85 -26.36
C ARG A 748 -20.73 -24.08 -27.04
N ILE A 749 -21.56 -23.06 -27.13
CA ILE A 749 -22.83 -23.08 -27.85
C ILE A 749 -22.74 -22.06 -28.98
N ASP A 750 -23.01 -22.52 -30.19
CA ASP A 750 -23.29 -21.64 -31.33
C ASP A 750 -24.82 -21.62 -31.49
N PRO A 751 -25.52 -20.57 -31.03
CA PRO A 751 -26.97 -20.55 -31.05
C PRO A 751 -27.56 -20.35 -32.45
N GLN A 752 -26.74 -20.25 -33.51
CA GLN A 752 -27.17 -20.14 -34.90
C GLN A 752 -26.14 -20.77 -35.86
N GLN A 753 -26.53 -21.84 -36.57
CA GLN A 753 -25.73 -22.53 -37.58
C GLN A 753 -26.61 -23.08 -38.74
N PRO A 754 -26.18 -23.00 -40.02
CA PRO A 754 -25.31 -22.00 -40.63
C PRO A 754 -26.11 -20.91 -41.37
N GLY A 755 -25.59 -19.68 -41.42
CA GLY A 755 -25.98 -18.69 -42.44
C GLY A 755 -26.99 -17.59 -42.04
N ALA A 756 -27.46 -17.54 -40.79
CA ALA A 756 -28.04 -16.30 -40.27
C ALA A 756 -26.91 -15.31 -39.93
N SER A 757 -27.13 -14.01 -40.19
CA SER A 757 -26.15 -12.95 -39.95
C SER A 757 -26.66 -11.82 -39.07
N HIS A 758 -27.96 -11.83 -38.76
CA HIS A 758 -28.69 -10.80 -38.03
C HIS A 758 -29.89 -11.46 -37.32
N GLY A 759 -30.20 -11.01 -36.10
CA GLY A 759 -31.32 -11.48 -35.29
C GLY A 759 -30.99 -11.35 -33.80
N SER A 760 -31.83 -11.92 -32.94
CA SER A 760 -31.51 -12.07 -31.52
C SER A 760 -31.83 -13.48 -31.01
N VAL A 761 -31.16 -13.85 -29.92
CA VAL A 761 -31.40 -15.06 -29.15
C VAL A 761 -31.53 -14.68 -27.68
N GLU A 762 -32.43 -15.34 -26.97
CA GLU A 762 -32.57 -15.17 -25.52
C GLU A 762 -32.38 -16.52 -24.86
N ILE A 763 -31.46 -16.65 -23.90
CA ILE A 763 -31.13 -17.92 -23.25
C ILE A 763 -31.41 -17.78 -21.75
N SER A 764 -32.32 -18.59 -21.21
CA SER A 764 -32.67 -18.55 -19.77
C SER A 764 -32.00 -19.65 -18.95
N TYR A 765 -31.71 -20.79 -19.55
CA TYR A 765 -31.13 -21.94 -18.84
C TYR A 765 -30.25 -22.80 -19.76
N ILE A 766 -29.14 -23.30 -19.20
CA ILE A 766 -28.32 -24.36 -19.79
C ILE A 766 -28.03 -25.39 -18.68
N GLY A 767 -27.99 -26.69 -18.97
CA GLY A 767 -27.52 -27.67 -18.00
C GLY A 767 -27.33 -29.07 -18.55
N PHE A 768 -26.49 -29.86 -17.88
CA PHE A 768 -26.35 -31.30 -18.11
C PHE A 768 -27.55 -32.05 -17.55
N VAL A 769 -28.11 -32.95 -18.34
CA VAL A 769 -29.12 -33.90 -17.90
C VAL A 769 -28.41 -35.19 -17.47
N ARG A 770 -28.81 -35.73 -16.32
CA ARG A 770 -28.24 -36.96 -15.78
C ARG A 770 -28.83 -38.17 -16.50
N ASN A 771 -27.98 -39.08 -16.93
CA ASN A 771 -28.39 -40.33 -17.56
C ASN A 771 -29.10 -41.26 -16.56
N ASP A 772 -30.12 -42.00 -17.01
CA ASP A 772 -30.86 -43.03 -16.24
C ASP A 772 -30.01 -44.31 -16.00
N VAL A 773 -28.78 -44.13 -15.50
CA VAL A 773 -27.89 -45.21 -15.07
C VAL A 773 -28.12 -45.45 -13.58
N ALA A 774 -28.61 -46.63 -13.22
CA ALA A 774 -28.90 -46.99 -11.83
C ALA A 774 -27.67 -46.80 -10.92
N GLU A 775 -27.81 -45.96 -9.89
CA GLU A 775 -26.77 -45.76 -8.88
C GLU A 775 -26.52 -47.02 -8.05
N PRO A 776 -25.29 -47.25 -7.56
CA PRO A 776 -25.07 -47.96 -6.31
C PRO A 776 -25.72 -47.13 -5.18
N GLU A 777 -26.55 -47.74 -4.34
CA GLU A 777 -27.30 -47.04 -3.30
C GLU A 777 -26.39 -46.25 -2.33
N ASP A 778 -26.43 -44.92 -2.40
CA ASP A 778 -25.99 -44.01 -1.34
C ASP A 778 -27.20 -43.21 -0.82
N PRO A 779 -27.34 -42.99 0.51
CA PRO A 779 -28.59 -42.52 1.10
C PRO A 779 -28.82 -41.02 0.95
N VAL A 780 -29.96 -40.67 0.37
CA VAL A 780 -30.47 -39.28 0.24
C VAL A 780 -30.50 -38.55 1.59
N LEU A 781 -29.73 -37.47 1.69
CA LEU A 781 -29.83 -36.50 2.79
C LEU A 781 -30.81 -35.37 2.43
N THR A 782 -32.07 -35.53 2.85
CA THR A 782 -33.04 -34.42 2.84
C THR A 782 -32.71 -33.39 3.92
N ASN A 783 -32.78 -32.10 3.58
CA ASN A 783 -32.63 -30.99 4.53
C ASN A 783 -33.48 -31.17 5.80
N ALA A 784 -32.83 -31.08 6.96
CA ALA A 784 -33.47 -30.99 8.26
C ALA A 784 -32.71 -29.98 9.14
N GLU A 785 -33.45 -29.07 9.77
CA GLU A 785 -32.90 -28.06 10.67
C GLU A 785 -32.16 -28.71 11.86
N VAL A 786 -30.95 -28.26 12.16
CA VAL A 786 -30.21 -28.67 13.37
C VAL A 786 -30.15 -27.52 14.36
N SER A 787 -31.06 -27.56 15.32
CA SER A 787 -30.96 -26.78 16.55
C SER A 787 -30.22 -27.60 17.62
N GLY A 788 -29.26 -26.98 18.32
CA GLY A 788 -28.69 -27.53 19.55
C GLY A 788 -27.16 -27.56 19.62
N SER A 789 -26.62 -26.94 20.67
CA SER A 789 -25.19 -26.90 20.98
C SER A 789 -24.63 -28.26 21.40
N ASN A 790 -23.79 -28.87 20.54
CA ASN A 790 -22.96 -30.04 20.89
C ASN A 790 -21.55 -29.88 20.31
N SER A 791 -20.66 -29.26 21.07
CA SER A 791 -19.23 -29.18 20.75
C SER A 791 -18.42 -30.29 21.43
N PHE A 792 -17.37 -30.75 20.75
CA PHE A 792 -16.29 -31.55 21.34
C PHE A 792 -14.98 -30.78 21.18
N SER A 793 -14.01 -31.06 22.05
CA SER A 793 -12.70 -30.39 22.08
C SER A 793 -11.59 -31.38 21.77
N ILE A 794 -10.57 -30.95 21.03
CA ILE A 794 -9.37 -31.75 20.73
C ILE A 794 -8.18 -31.11 21.45
N PHE A 795 -7.42 -31.92 22.18
CA PHE A 795 -6.22 -31.49 22.90
C PHE A 795 -5.00 -32.31 22.47
N PRO A 796 -3.81 -31.70 22.28
CA PRO A 796 -2.56 -32.43 22.17
C PRO A 796 -2.33 -33.26 23.43
N ASN A 797 -1.94 -34.54 23.31
CA ASN A 797 -1.67 -35.35 24.49
C ASN A 797 -0.30 -34.95 25.11
N PRO A 798 -0.26 -34.48 26.37
CA PRO A 798 0.96 -33.95 26.99
C PRO A 798 1.98 -35.03 27.38
N THR A 799 1.63 -36.33 27.28
CA THR A 799 2.50 -37.46 27.66
C THR A 799 2.83 -38.38 26.48
N SER A 800 2.44 -38.05 25.24
CA SER A 800 2.73 -38.83 24.03
C SER A 800 2.63 -37.97 22.76
N SER A 801 3.78 -37.65 22.16
CA SER A 801 3.87 -36.93 20.88
C SER A 801 3.13 -37.67 19.75
N GLY A 802 2.40 -36.94 18.92
CA GLY A 802 1.64 -37.50 17.79
C GLY A 802 0.23 -38.00 18.12
N LYS A 803 -0.17 -37.99 19.41
CA LYS A 803 -1.52 -38.39 19.85
C LYS A 803 -2.35 -37.20 20.28
N VAL A 804 -3.66 -37.29 20.04
CA VAL A 804 -4.64 -36.29 20.49
C VAL A 804 -5.70 -36.96 21.36
N ASP A 805 -6.09 -36.26 22.42
CA ASP A 805 -7.23 -36.62 23.26
C ASP A 805 -8.44 -35.75 22.86
N ILE A 806 -9.53 -36.41 22.47
CA ILE A 806 -10.77 -35.80 22.01
C ILE A 806 -11.80 -35.94 23.11
N GLN A 807 -12.15 -34.83 23.74
CA GLN A 807 -13.11 -34.78 24.83
C GLN A 807 -14.49 -34.41 24.28
N LEU A 808 -15.42 -35.36 24.37
CA LEU A 808 -16.83 -35.15 24.11
C LEU A 808 -17.46 -34.44 25.32
N GLY A 809 -18.47 -33.60 25.08
CA GLY A 809 -19.25 -32.96 26.14
C GLY A 809 -19.99 -33.95 27.04
N SER A 810 -20.84 -33.45 27.95
CA SER A 810 -21.56 -34.27 28.94
C SER A 810 -22.56 -35.29 28.35
N ALA A 811 -22.76 -35.31 27.03
CA ALA A 811 -23.61 -36.25 26.31
C ALA A 811 -22.92 -37.62 26.11
N LYS A 812 -23.66 -38.69 26.43
CA LYS A 812 -23.19 -40.08 26.25
C LYS A 812 -23.67 -40.64 24.92
N TYR A 813 -22.76 -40.76 23.96
CA TYR A 813 -23.05 -41.35 22.65
C TYR A 813 -22.88 -42.89 22.66
N LYS A 814 -23.66 -43.57 21.82
CA LYS A 814 -23.52 -45.00 21.47
C LYS A 814 -23.30 -45.09 19.97
N ASN A 815 -22.71 -46.20 19.50
CA ASN A 815 -22.42 -46.45 18.09
C ASN A 815 -21.75 -45.24 17.41
N SER A 816 -20.77 -44.65 18.10
CA SER A 816 -20.08 -43.44 17.65
C SER A 816 -18.78 -43.77 16.93
N MET A 817 -18.45 -42.91 15.98
CA MET A 817 -17.31 -42.97 15.09
C MET A 817 -16.74 -41.56 14.94
N LEU A 818 -15.42 -41.45 14.93
CA LEU A 818 -14.75 -40.25 14.45
C LEU A 818 -14.22 -40.50 13.04
N VAL A 819 -14.51 -39.55 12.15
CA VAL A 819 -14.08 -39.55 10.75
C VAL A 819 -13.17 -38.35 10.55
N PHE A 820 -11.95 -38.60 10.09
CA PHE A 820 -11.01 -37.57 9.67
C PHE A 820 -10.95 -37.57 8.14
N MET A 821 -11.12 -36.40 7.52
CA MET A 821 -11.02 -36.21 6.08
C MET A 821 -10.04 -35.08 5.77
N SER A 822 -9.02 -35.33 4.97
CA SER A 822 -8.21 -34.27 4.36
C SER A 822 -9.03 -33.52 3.29
N LEU A 823 -8.75 -32.23 3.09
CA LEU A 823 -9.47 -31.41 2.09
C LEU A 823 -9.28 -31.86 0.63
N ASP A 824 -8.27 -32.67 0.34
CA ASP A 824 -8.04 -33.30 -0.96
C ASP A 824 -8.78 -34.65 -1.14
N GLY A 825 -9.56 -35.07 -0.14
CA GLY A 825 -10.36 -36.29 -0.14
C GLY A 825 -9.58 -37.60 0.01
N LYS A 826 -8.25 -37.57 0.11
CA LYS A 826 -7.41 -38.78 -0.02
C LYS A 826 -7.17 -39.55 1.29
N THR A 827 -7.24 -38.90 2.44
CA THR A 827 -6.96 -39.55 3.74
C THR A 827 -8.22 -39.64 4.59
N LEU A 828 -8.70 -40.88 4.78
CA LEU A 828 -9.85 -41.23 5.62
C LEU A 828 -9.41 -42.16 6.76
N LEU A 829 -9.37 -41.63 7.99
CA LEU A 829 -9.26 -42.47 9.20
C LEU A 829 -10.64 -42.59 9.86
N ILE A 830 -11.06 -43.83 10.08
CA ILE A 830 -12.33 -44.19 10.71
C ILE A 830 -12.05 -44.97 11.99
N GLU A 831 -12.26 -44.33 13.14
CA GLU A 831 -12.14 -45.00 14.45
C GLU A 831 -13.54 -45.33 14.97
N LYS A 832 -13.91 -46.62 14.95
CA LYS A 832 -15.21 -47.14 15.43
C LYS A 832 -15.11 -47.53 16.91
N ASN A 833 -15.95 -46.93 17.78
CA ASN A 833 -16.00 -47.30 19.18
C ASN A 833 -17.32 -48.01 19.53
N ASN A 834 -17.26 -49.35 19.65
CA ASN A 834 -18.44 -50.21 19.80
C ASN A 834 -18.80 -50.58 21.25
N SER A 835 -18.18 -49.98 22.28
CA SER A 835 -18.49 -50.35 23.69
C SER A 835 -18.50 -49.20 24.69
N GLN A 836 -19.67 -49.01 25.32
CA GLN A 836 -20.00 -48.21 26.52
C GLN A 836 -19.42 -46.79 26.64
N SER A 837 -20.34 -45.80 26.61
CA SER A 837 -20.18 -44.37 26.92
C SER A 837 -18.82 -43.95 27.51
N VAL A 838 -17.90 -43.52 26.64
CA VAL A 838 -16.63 -42.90 27.01
C VAL A 838 -16.70 -41.41 26.69
N ASN A 839 -16.29 -40.56 27.63
CA ASN A 839 -16.28 -39.10 27.42
C ASN A 839 -15.01 -38.63 26.68
N ASN A 840 -13.97 -39.45 26.61
CA ASN A 840 -12.71 -39.14 25.93
C ASN A 840 -12.37 -40.24 24.92
N ILE A 841 -12.03 -39.87 23.69
CA ILE A 841 -11.50 -40.76 22.66
C ILE A 841 -10.04 -40.35 22.40
N ARG A 842 -9.13 -41.31 22.32
CA ARG A 842 -7.69 -41.07 22.07
C ARG A 842 -7.32 -41.68 20.74
N THR A 843 -6.88 -40.85 19.81
CA THR A 843 -6.44 -41.30 18.48
C THR A 843 -4.99 -40.92 18.22
N ASP A 844 -4.32 -41.71 17.37
CA ASP A 844 -2.97 -41.44 16.89
C ASP A 844 -3.05 -40.77 15.51
N VAL A 845 -2.55 -39.54 15.43
CA VAL A 845 -2.52 -38.73 14.19
C VAL A 845 -1.10 -38.53 13.68
N SER A 846 -0.13 -39.31 14.18
CA SER A 846 1.28 -39.20 13.78
C SER A 846 1.47 -39.41 12.27
N SER A 847 0.72 -40.34 11.67
CA SER A 847 0.76 -40.68 10.23
C SER A 847 0.04 -39.70 9.30
N PHE A 848 -0.63 -38.68 9.81
CA PHE A 848 -1.31 -37.68 8.98
C PHE A 848 -0.27 -36.69 8.41
N ASP A 849 -0.37 -36.28 7.16
CA ASP A 849 0.48 -35.22 6.63
C ASP A 849 0.18 -33.85 7.30
N PRO A 850 1.11 -32.90 7.31
CA PRO A 850 0.82 -31.53 7.71
C PRO A 850 -0.26 -30.93 6.80
N GLY A 851 -1.30 -30.32 7.38
CA GLY A 851 -2.44 -29.88 6.61
C GLY A 851 -3.72 -29.68 7.42
N VAL A 852 -4.82 -29.49 6.67
CA VAL A 852 -6.15 -29.21 7.20
C VAL A 852 -7.04 -30.43 7.07
N TYR A 853 -7.63 -30.83 8.19
CA TYR A 853 -8.54 -31.97 8.29
C TYR A 853 -9.91 -31.51 8.79
N LEU A 854 -10.98 -32.00 8.15
CA LEU A 854 -12.32 -31.96 8.71
C LEU A 854 -12.52 -33.20 9.59
N VAL A 855 -12.84 -32.98 10.86
CA VAL A 855 -13.08 -34.02 11.86
C VAL A 855 -14.57 -34.05 12.17
N GLN A 856 -15.23 -35.18 11.93
CA GLN A 856 -16.66 -35.34 12.15
C GLN A 856 -16.93 -36.42 13.20
N LEU A 857 -17.82 -36.12 14.15
CA LEU A 857 -18.39 -37.11 15.06
C LEU A 857 -19.67 -37.64 14.43
N VAL A 858 -19.68 -38.93 14.10
CA VAL A 858 -20.83 -39.65 13.52
C VAL A 858 -21.39 -40.60 14.58
N CYS A 859 -22.68 -40.50 14.90
CA CYS A 859 -23.36 -41.38 15.85
C CYS A 859 -24.60 -41.99 15.20
N ASP A 860 -24.79 -43.31 15.31
CA ASP A 860 -25.91 -44.04 14.67
C ASP A 860 -26.09 -43.69 13.17
N GLY A 861 -24.96 -43.46 12.46
CA GLY A 861 -24.94 -43.14 11.03
C GLY A 861 -25.18 -41.66 10.67
N LYS A 862 -25.30 -40.75 11.65
CA LYS A 862 -25.51 -39.30 11.39
C LYS A 862 -24.37 -38.45 11.94
N ILE A 863 -23.95 -37.43 11.19
CA ILE A 863 -23.00 -36.42 11.66
C ILE A 863 -23.69 -35.59 12.76
N VAL A 864 -23.12 -35.61 13.96
CA VAL A 864 -23.62 -34.87 15.14
C VAL A 864 -22.87 -33.56 15.34
N SER A 865 -21.59 -33.50 14.95
CA SER A 865 -20.75 -32.31 15.11
C SER A 865 -19.53 -32.40 14.18
N SER A 866 -18.97 -31.25 13.78
CA SER A 866 -17.82 -31.14 12.89
C SER A 866 -16.84 -30.06 13.40
N LEU A 867 -15.54 -30.31 13.26
CA LEU A 867 -14.48 -29.38 13.67
C LEU A 867 -13.31 -29.41 12.67
N ARG A 868 -12.69 -28.25 12.40
CA ARG A 868 -11.52 -28.12 11.54
C ARG A 868 -10.24 -28.26 12.38
N LEU A 869 -9.46 -29.30 12.13
CA LEU A 869 -8.16 -29.54 12.76
C LEU A 869 -7.05 -29.11 11.80
N ILE A 870 -6.03 -28.43 12.31
CA ILE A 870 -4.83 -28.05 11.54
C ILE A 870 -3.64 -28.76 12.17
N LYS A 871 -3.05 -29.71 11.45
CA LYS A 871 -1.77 -30.32 11.83
C LYS A 871 -0.65 -29.46 11.22
N ARG A 872 0.20 -28.91 12.08
CA ARG A 872 1.43 -28.20 11.70
C ARG A 872 2.62 -29.17 11.76
#